data_AF-A0A2G5IV59-F1
#
_entry.id   AF-A0A2G5IV59-F1
#
_cell.length_a   1.000
_cell.length_b   1.000
_cell.length_c   1.000
_cell.angle_alpha   90.00
_cell.angle_beta   90.00
_cell.angle_gamma   90.00
#
_symmetry.space_group_name_H-M   'P 1'
#
loop_
_entity.id
_entity.type
_entity.pdbx_description
1 polymer ?
#
loop_
_entity_poly.entity_id
_entity_poly.type
_entity_poly.pdbx_seq_one_letter_code
_entity_poly.pdbx_strand_id
1 'polypeptide(L)'
;MSGVTTGGTGPEGGGQNQVGQKAGDQAVQAGGNISGPVAAAENATATYNDNSIHHYYPLPPREGSSSRARLLEKYLPKLGEVLSRRPPGAAGPLAVEWQAGDDSRMSDPGEIIAECLARRRIILRGPAGAGKSVLLRRAALQSIASGAAIPVILDLSHWKPAHSQAMSEISESAEARSQQFAVMARTSVVPINPRAFEEFLELGEVVLFVDGLNEVASQATSVIILNAIDAYLQQHPLSLSALVADRVHHDGGTDLWPWTELQLHPLTVDTVEAVLSEHFSADVRAAISDADRALLGRPFFLEQAISTGRPALGSAESSLELFYTDQERLTNGDLDRLSAMAFEMYRNSTRVATLSFAEKWLTETTAHRLLADGTLAKSTDGEIQFDHQIKNDFLAARFLAQHQEEWNSDSFNRVTFSANSTEILLSALRMLKSPSVGDRFLQAVYNWHWLYAVKTVGVSTDGVGTLFSKEVEAWLACCAAEKVLDPLIWTSEATRAMLEGLPNATFRGAATVRSAEDIIRLSHSIDSDEDWFVQWRRTLGLSADHAGREEDLQLLAGDNPVMGWAVSNAAKRWSLDEADLRQLRAIYRSTSNTDIRWRVVHTLGAFRSSANTTLLFEALDKERGEWVRYGAIRSLVELAIEGTSDERRLVLEGLRVRLDALTTRLQLKLGEAVFVSHPPEGWAKAVGPLLREAATRQQHLVDIDRWRVLIRQFENYGRGLRITPPGR
;
A
#
# COMPACT_ATOMS: atom_id res chain seq x y z
N MET A 1 -8.69 -63.69 31.61
CA MET A 1 -10.05 -63.55 32.15
C MET A 1 -10.81 -62.66 31.18
N SER A 2 -11.84 -63.24 30.53
CA SER A 2 -12.95 -62.67 29.72
C SER A 2 -12.65 -61.42 28.88
N GLY A 3 -12.56 -61.43 27.54
CA GLY A 3 -13.34 -62.15 26.51
C GLY A 3 -14.10 -61.09 25.70
N VAL A 4 -14.01 -60.95 24.37
CA VAL A 4 -14.76 -61.65 23.29
C VAL A 4 -14.52 -60.77 22.03
N THR A 5 -13.78 -61.21 20.98
CA THR A 5 -14.23 -61.71 19.63
C THR A 5 -15.15 -60.76 18.84
N THR A 6 -15.10 -60.53 17.51
CA THR A 6 -14.60 -61.23 16.30
C THR A 6 -14.87 -60.32 15.07
N GLY A 7 -14.03 -60.26 14.04
CA GLY A 7 -14.23 -60.96 12.73
C GLY A 7 -14.48 -59.94 11.58
N GLY A 8 -14.07 -60.11 10.31
CA GLY A 8 -13.33 -61.15 9.62
C GLY A 8 -13.16 -60.83 8.10
N THR A 9 -12.18 -61.51 7.50
CA THR A 9 -12.11 -62.11 6.14
C THR A 9 -12.14 -61.26 4.85
N GLY A 10 -11.09 -61.45 4.02
CA GLY A 10 -10.98 -61.10 2.58
C GLY A 10 -11.84 -61.99 1.66
N PRO A 11 -11.45 -62.40 0.41
CA PRO A 11 -10.10 -62.46 -0.19
C PRO A 11 -9.96 -62.20 -1.73
N GLU A 12 -8.71 -62.20 -2.20
CA GLU A 12 -8.07 -62.83 -3.39
C GLU A 12 -8.70 -62.89 -4.82
N GLY A 13 -7.79 -62.70 -5.79
CA GLY A 13 -7.78 -63.28 -7.16
C GLY A 13 -7.30 -62.28 -8.21
N GLY A 14 -6.22 -62.43 -8.99
CA GLY A 14 -5.40 -63.59 -9.36
C GLY A 14 -5.35 -63.72 -10.90
N GLY A 15 -4.15 -63.64 -11.51
CA GLY A 15 -3.86 -64.01 -12.93
C GLY A 15 -3.38 -62.84 -13.79
N GLN A 16 -2.08 -62.66 -14.12
CA GLN A 16 -1.21 -63.44 -15.02
C GLN A 16 -1.88 -63.82 -16.36
N ASN A 17 -1.27 -63.74 -17.55
CA ASN A 17 -0.07 -63.14 -18.12
C ASN A 17 -0.09 -63.53 -19.63
N GLN A 18 0.70 -62.85 -20.46
CA GLN A 18 1.19 -63.26 -21.81
C GLN A 18 0.27 -63.13 -23.05
N VAL A 19 0.74 -62.93 -24.30
CA VAL A 19 2.01 -62.57 -24.99
C VAL A 19 1.62 -62.46 -26.49
N GLY A 20 2.32 -61.60 -27.25
CA GLY A 20 2.51 -61.76 -28.71
C GLY A 20 2.47 -60.42 -29.47
N GLN A 21 3.61 -59.81 -29.84
CA GLN A 21 4.30 -59.94 -31.14
C GLN A 21 3.37 -59.70 -32.36
N LYS A 22 3.64 -58.86 -33.37
CA LYS A 22 4.90 -58.37 -33.96
C LYS A 22 4.60 -57.21 -34.95
N ALA A 23 5.69 -56.56 -35.35
CA ALA A 23 5.90 -55.42 -36.26
C ALA A 23 5.13 -55.35 -37.60
N GLY A 24 5.04 -54.12 -38.13
CA GLY A 24 4.74 -53.82 -39.53
C GLY A 24 4.78 -52.32 -39.83
N ASP A 25 5.81 -51.89 -40.58
CA ASP A 25 6.14 -50.53 -41.01
C ASP A 25 5.25 -49.97 -42.14
N GLN A 26 5.35 -48.64 -42.32
CA GLN A 26 5.12 -47.80 -43.51
C GLN A 26 3.67 -47.41 -43.93
N ALA A 27 3.35 -46.11 -43.78
CA ALA A 27 3.28 -45.11 -44.86
C ALA A 27 2.14 -44.07 -44.72
N VAL A 28 2.56 -42.80 -44.62
CA VAL A 28 2.14 -41.64 -45.44
C VAL A 28 0.66 -41.20 -45.47
N GLN A 29 0.46 -39.97 -45.00
CA GLN A 29 -0.52 -38.93 -45.39
C GLN A 29 -2.02 -39.28 -45.45
N ALA A 30 -2.77 -38.69 -44.52
CA ALA A 30 -3.92 -37.80 -44.78
C ALA A 30 -4.75 -37.66 -43.49
N GLY A 31 -4.34 -36.75 -42.60
CA GLY A 31 -5.11 -36.37 -41.42
C GLY A 31 -5.94 -35.13 -41.73
N GLY A 32 -7.16 -35.33 -42.22
CA GLY A 32 -8.17 -34.28 -42.29
C GLY A 32 -8.59 -33.86 -40.89
N ASN A 33 -8.25 -32.64 -40.49
CA ASN A 33 -8.78 -32.02 -39.30
C ASN A 33 -10.23 -31.60 -39.55
N ILE A 34 -11.14 -32.28 -38.86
CA ILE A 34 -12.54 -31.92 -38.71
C ILE A 34 -12.59 -30.56 -38.01
N SER A 35 -13.07 -29.57 -38.75
CA SER A 35 -13.36 -28.23 -38.30
C SER A 35 -14.66 -28.26 -37.49
N GLY A 36 -14.57 -28.04 -36.19
CA GLY A 36 -15.69 -27.67 -35.32
C GLY A 36 -15.40 -26.30 -34.71
N PRO A 37 -16.32 -25.33 -34.78
CA PRO A 37 -16.01 -23.93 -34.48
C PRO A 37 -15.89 -23.71 -32.97
N VAL A 38 -14.70 -23.30 -32.52
CA VAL A 38 -14.55 -22.62 -31.23
C VAL A 38 -15.15 -21.23 -31.41
N ALA A 39 -16.24 -20.99 -30.70
CA ALA A 39 -16.88 -19.69 -30.62
C ALA A 39 -15.85 -18.65 -30.16
N ALA A 40 -15.48 -17.75 -31.06
CA ALA A 40 -14.76 -16.54 -30.73
C ALA A 40 -15.66 -15.71 -29.82
N ALA A 41 -15.24 -15.54 -28.56
CA ALA A 41 -15.74 -14.46 -27.74
C ALA A 41 -15.26 -13.16 -28.39
N GLU A 42 -16.17 -12.51 -29.10
CA GLU A 42 -15.97 -11.17 -29.64
C GLU A 42 -15.63 -10.22 -28.50
N ASN A 43 -14.40 -9.72 -28.51
CA ASN A 43 -14.04 -8.49 -27.82
C ASN A 43 -14.89 -7.37 -28.42
N ALA A 44 -16.07 -7.15 -27.82
CA ALA A 44 -16.83 -5.95 -28.01
C ALA A 44 -16.04 -4.80 -27.37
N THR A 45 -15.13 -4.20 -28.14
CA THR A 45 -14.71 -2.81 -27.93
C THR A 45 -15.94 -1.94 -28.09
N ALA A 46 -16.69 -1.78 -26.99
CA ALA A 46 -17.65 -0.72 -26.84
C ALA A 46 -16.87 0.59 -26.89
N THR A 47 -16.84 1.22 -28.06
CA THR A 47 -16.55 2.64 -28.19
C THR A 47 -17.55 3.40 -27.32
N TYR A 48 -17.11 3.74 -26.10
CA TYR A 48 -17.82 4.59 -25.17
C TYR A 48 -17.84 6.00 -25.76
N ASN A 49 -18.82 6.26 -26.61
CA ASN A 49 -19.02 7.57 -27.22
C ASN A 49 -19.85 8.41 -26.23
N ASP A 50 -19.20 8.86 -25.15
CA ASP A 50 -19.82 9.72 -24.15
C ASP A 50 -19.84 11.17 -24.63
N ASN A 51 -20.73 11.43 -25.59
CA ASN A 51 -21.07 12.78 -26.03
C ASN A 51 -22.03 13.50 -25.06
N SER A 52 -22.23 13.00 -23.83
CA SER A 52 -23.11 13.63 -22.83
C SER A 52 -22.40 14.59 -21.86
N ILE A 53 -21.06 14.71 -21.93
CA ILE A 53 -20.23 15.58 -21.06
C ILE A 53 -19.93 16.96 -21.70
N HIS A 54 -20.91 17.56 -22.37
CA HIS A 54 -20.81 18.93 -22.89
C HIS A 54 -22.01 19.81 -22.48
N HIS A 55 -22.41 19.77 -21.22
CA HIS A 55 -23.08 20.92 -20.61
C HIS A 55 -22.04 21.89 -20.04
N TYR A 56 -21.23 22.45 -20.95
CA TYR A 56 -20.54 23.71 -20.67
C TYR A 56 -21.61 24.79 -20.59
N TYR A 57 -21.82 25.35 -19.40
CA TYR A 57 -22.50 26.64 -19.28
C TYR A 57 -21.74 27.65 -20.16
N PRO A 58 -22.39 28.30 -21.15
CA PRO A 58 -21.73 29.33 -21.95
C PRO A 58 -21.25 30.46 -21.02
N LEU A 59 -19.98 30.80 -21.12
CA LEU A 59 -19.33 31.81 -20.27
C LEU A 59 -19.89 33.20 -20.61
N PRO A 60 -20.36 33.98 -19.61
CA PRO A 60 -20.61 35.41 -19.81
C PRO A 60 -19.28 36.17 -20.01
N PRO A 61 -19.32 37.33 -20.71
CA PRO A 61 -18.15 38.17 -20.95
C PRO A 61 -17.53 38.69 -19.64
N ARG A 62 -16.26 39.16 -19.70
CA ARG A 62 -15.53 39.75 -18.57
C ARG A 62 -16.24 41.01 -18.05
N GLU A 63 -17.10 40.85 -17.06
CA GLU A 63 -17.61 41.96 -16.24
C GLU A 63 -16.70 42.19 -15.01
N GLY A 64 -16.67 43.42 -14.51
CA GLY A 64 -15.72 43.92 -13.51
C GLY A 64 -15.77 43.24 -12.12
N SER A 65 -15.00 43.76 -11.16
CA SER A 65 -14.79 43.19 -9.82
C SER A 65 -16.06 42.78 -9.05
N SER A 66 -17.21 43.39 -9.35
CA SER A 66 -18.51 43.03 -8.78
C SER A 66 -19.02 41.64 -9.19
N SER A 67 -18.57 41.09 -10.33
CA SER A 67 -18.95 39.76 -10.79
C SER A 67 -18.26 38.64 -10.01
N ARG A 68 -17.00 38.86 -9.58
CA ARG A 68 -16.19 37.87 -8.86
C ARG A 68 -16.69 37.66 -7.43
N ALA A 69 -16.97 38.74 -6.71
CA ALA A 69 -17.56 38.68 -5.37
C ALA A 69 -18.89 37.92 -5.37
N ARG A 70 -19.73 38.12 -6.40
CA ARG A 70 -21.00 37.40 -6.57
C ARG A 70 -20.83 35.89 -6.76
N LEU A 71 -19.72 35.44 -7.35
CA LEU A 71 -19.45 34.00 -7.52
C LEU A 71 -19.13 33.37 -6.16
N LEU A 72 -18.30 34.03 -5.35
CA LEU A 72 -17.98 33.59 -3.99
C LEU A 72 -19.21 33.63 -3.07
N GLU A 73 -20.03 34.69 -3.16
CA GLU A 73 -21.30 34.83 -2.43
C GLU A 73 -22.30 33.70 -2.72
N LYS A 74 -22.24 33.09 -3.91
CA LYS A 74 -23.07 31.92 -4.26
C LYS A 74 -22.43 30.59 -3.84
N TYR A 75 -21.10 30.53 -3.93
CA TYR A 75 -20.35 29.30 -3.65
C TYR A 75 -20.34 28.97 -2.15
N LEU A 76 -20.00 29.93 -1.28
CA LEU A 76 -19.84 29.67 0.16
C LEU A 76 -21.12 29.17 0.85
N PRO A 77 -22.33 29.73 0.60
CA PRO A 77 -23.55 29.20 1.19
C PRO A 77 -23.85 27.77 0.74
N LYS A 78 -23.62 27.45 -0.54
CA LYS A 78 -23.81 26.09 -1.06
C LYS A 78 -22.82 25.11 -0.43
N LEU A 79 -21.57 25.53 -0.26
CA LEU A 79 -20.57 24.73 0.44
C LEU A 79 -20.96 24.54 1.91
N GLY A 80 -21.36 25.61 2.61
CA GLY A 80 -21.86 25.53 3.98
C GLY A 80 -23.04 24.58 4.12
N GLU A 81 -23.99 24.59 3.17
CA GLU A 81 -25.11 23.63 3.13
C GLU A 81 -24.62 22.19 2.97
N VAL A 82 -23.74 21.93 2.00
CA VAL A 82 -23.18 20.58 1.74
C VAL A 82 -22.40 20.05 2.95
N LEU A 83 -21.63 20.91 3.62
CA LEU A 83 -20.83 20.53 4.79
C LEU A 83 -21.65 20.40 6.08
N SER A 84 -22.74 21.15 6.21
CA SER A 84 -23.65 21.08 7.35
C SER A 84 -24.57 19.86 7.31
N ARG A 85 -24.74 19.24 6.13
CA ARG A 85 -25.36 17.92 6.05
C ARG A 85 -24.46 16.96 6.82
N ARG A 86 -25.00 16.48 7.94
CA ARG A 86 -24.30 15.57 8.85
C ARG A 86 -23.72 14.42 8.01
N PRO A 87 -22.40 14.19 8.05
CA PRO A 87 -21.86 12.97 7.47
C PRO A 87 -22.62 11.79 8.09
N PRO A 88 -22.92 10.73 7.33
CA PRO A 88 -23.40 9.49 7.93
C PRO A 88 -22.41 9.11 9.02
N GLY A 89 -22.90 9.03 10.25
CA GLY A 89 -22.02 8.98 11.41
C GLY A 89 -22.07 10.23 12.28
N ALA A 90 -21.10 11.15 12.16
CA ALA A 90 -20.71 12.17 13.17
C ALA A 90 -21.55 12.30 14.48
N ALA A 91 -21.18 11.54 15.52
CA ALA A 91 -21.58 11.73 16.90
C ALA A 91 -20.89 12.99 17.46
N GLY A 92 -21.65 14.08 17.64
CA GLY A 92 -21.23 15.27 18.39
C GLY A 92 -19.93 15.97 17.98
N PRO A 93 -19.56 17.07 18.68
CA PRO A 93 -18.29 17.76 18.50
C PRO A 93 -17.13 16.95 19.12
N LEU A 94 -16.76 15.81 18.51
CA LEU A 94 -15.54 15.09 18.91
C LEU A 94 -14.32 15.96 18.62
N ALA A 95 -13.67 16.48 19.65
CA ALA A 95 -12.35 17.11 19.51
C ALA A 95 -11.37 16.02 19.10
N VAL A 96 -10.80 16.14 17.90
CA VAL A 96 -9.77 15.21 17.43
C VAL A 96 -8.43 15.89 17.66
N GLU A 97 -7.44 15.16 18.16
CA GLU A 97 -6.10 15.71 18.38
C GLU A 97 -5.19 15.41 17.20
N TRP A 98 -4.33 16.35 16.82
CA TRP A 98 -3.27 16.13 15.83
C TRP A 98 -1.95 16.74 16.26
N GLN A 99 -0.87 16.30 15.61
CA GLN A 99 0.50 16.71 15.94
C GLN A 99 1.34 16.92 14.68
N ALA A 100 2.17 17.98 14.69
CA ALA A 100 3.19 18.27 13.69
C ALA A 100 4.57 17.89 14.22
N GLY A 101 5.13 16.75 13.83
CA GLY A 101 6.44 16.31 14.35
C GLY A 101 6.47 16.23 15.88
N ASP A 102 7.42 16.93 16.52
CA ASP A 102 7.60 16.99 17.98
C ASP A 102 6.78 18.10 18.68
N ASP A 103 5.94 18.84 17.96
CA ASP A 103 5.17 19.97 18.52
C ASP A 103 4.05 19.49 19.49
N SER A 104 3.49 20.43 20.26
CA SER A 104 2.37 20.17 21.17
C SER A 104 1.12 19.70 20.42
N ARG A 105 0.34 18.80 21.02
CA ARG A 105 -0.95 18.36 20.47
C ARG A 105 -1.92 19.52 20.31
N MET A 106 -2.48 19.66 19.12
CA MET A 106 -3.51 20.64 18.76
C MET A 106 -4.88 19.98 18.75
N SER A 107 -5.94 20.74 19.04
CA SER A 107 -7.31 20.21 19.14
C SER A 107 -8.41 21.11 18.57
N ASP A 108 -8.14 22.39 18.32
CA ASP A 108 -9.11 23.33 17.72
C ASP A 108 -9.00 23.31 16.19
N PRO A 109 -10.06 22.95 15.42
CA PRO A 109 -10.00 22.98 13.96
C PRO A 109 -9.62 24.34 13.36
N GLY A 110 -9.61 25.43 14.13
CA GLY A 110 -9.06 26.73 13.70
C GLY A 110 -7.54 26.72 13.60
N GLU A 111 -6.88 25.99 14.50
CA GLU A 111 -5.43 25.82 14.53
C GLU A 111 -4.94 25.10 13.26
N ILE A 112 -5.71 24.13 12.73
CA ILE A 112 -5.30 23.42 11.50
C ILE A 112 -5.31 24.35 10.28
N ILE A 113 -6.23 25.32 10.21
CA ILE A 113 -6.28 26.28 9.10
C ILE A 113 -5.06 27.21 9.18
N ALA A 114 -4.77 27.74 10.38
CA ALA A 114 -3.60 28.57 10.62
C ALA A 114 -2.31 27.82 10.24
N GLU A 115 -2.21 26.55 10.62
CA GLU A 115 -1.08 25.69 10.30
C GLU A 115 -0.97 25.45 8.78
N CYS A 116 -2.10 25.20 8.11
CA CYS A 116 -2.15 25.06 6.65
C CYS A 116 -1.68 26.33 5.94
N LEU A 117 -2.11 27.50 6.38
CA LEU A 117 -1.68 28.78 5.81
C LEU A 117 -0.19 29.04 6.08
N ALA A 118 0.31 28.66 7.25
CA ALA A 118 1.73 28.81 7.60
C ALA A 118 2.65 27.88 6.79
N ARG A 119 2.29 26.60 6.65
CA ARG A 119 3.14 25.59 6.00
C ARG A 119 2.85 25.41 4.51
N ARG A 120 1.69 25.85 4.02
CA ARG A 120 1.17 25.76 2.65
C ARG A 120 0.92 24.35 2.11
N ARG A 121 1.67 23.34 2.57
CA ARG A 121 1.64 21.95 2.09
C ARG A 121 1.52 21.01 3.27
N ILE A 122 0.31 20.51 3.52
CA ILE A 122 0.08 19.57 4.61
C ILE A 122 -0.57 18.29 4.10
N ILE A 123 -0.05 17.15 4.54
CA ILE A 123 -0.72 15.86 4.48
C ILE A 123 -1.13 15.45 5.88
N LEU A 124 -2.43 15.25 6.09
CA LEU A 124 -3.02 14.74 7.32
C LEU A 124 -3.14 13.21 7.23
N ARG A 125 -2.36 12.52 8.05
CA ARG A 125 -2.35 11.06 8.21
C ARG A 125 -3.28 10.62 9.32
N GLY A 126 -3.83 9.42 9.19
CA GLY A 126 -4.59 8.79 10.25
C GLY A 126 -5.19 7.47 9.76
N PRO A 127 -5.45 6.51 10.67
CA PRO A 127 -6.06 5.26 10.28
C PRO A 127 -7.48 5.47 9.72
N ALA A 128 -8.05 4.40 9.17
CA ALA A 128 -9.44 4.41 8.73
C ALA A 128 -10.37 4.79 9.90
N GLY A 129 -11.39 5.61 9.68
CA GLY A 129 -12.36 5.98 10.73
C GLY A 129 -11.79 6.87 11.85
N ALA A 130 -10.55 7.39 11.70
CA ALA A 130 -9.94 8.34 12.65
C ALA A 130 -10.60 9.73 12.65
N GLY A 131 -11.52 10.01 11.72
CA GLY A 131 -12.20 11.30 11.63
C GLY A 131 -11.54 12.34 10.71
N LYS A 132 -10.63 11.94 9.81
CA LYS A 132 -9.97 12.84 8.84
C LYS A 132 -10.97 13.70 8.05
N SER A 133 -11.93 13.05 7.38
CA SER A 133 -12.98 13.73 6.61
C SER A 133 -13.82 14.68 7.46
N VAL A 134 -14.10 14.31 8.72
CA VAL A 134 -14.82 15.17 9.67
C VAL A 134 -13.98 16.40 10.03
N LEU A 135 -12.69 16.24 10.28
CA LEU A 135 -11.78 17.34 10.57
C LEU A 135 -11.67 18.31 9.38
N LEU A 136 -11.48 17.80 8.16
CA LEU A 136 -11.44 18.65 6.95
C LEU A 136 -12.74 19.46 6.78
N ARG A 137 -13.90 18.83 6.96
CA ARG A 137 -15.20 19.50 6.87
C ARG A 137 -15.38 20.59 7.94
N ARG A 138 -14.95 20.32 9.18
CA ARG A 138 -15.00 21.29 10.28
C ARG A 138 -14.07 22.47 10.05
N ALA A 139 -12.84 22.19 9.64
CA ALA A 139 -11.88 23.23 9.26
C ALA A 139 -12.44 24.11 8.13
N ALA A 140 -13.05 23.52 7.10
CA ALA A 140 -13.70 24.28 6.05
C ALA A 140 -14.87 25.15 6.57
N LEU A 141 -15.76 24.62 7.42
CA LEU A 141 -16.84 25.39 8.03
C LEU A 141 -16.32 26.55 8.89
N GLN A 142 -15.27 26.34 9.67
CA GLN A 142 -14.63 27.38 10.47
C GLN A 142 -13.94 28.43 9.60
N SER A 143 -13.35 28.03 8.48
CA SER A 143 -12.80 28.93 7.47
C SER A 143 -13.89 29.86 6.91
N ILE A 144 -15.08 29.31 6.61
CA ILE A 144 -16.24 30.11 6.16
C ILE A 144 -16.67 31.10 7.25
N ALA A 145 -16.81 30.62 8.49
CA ALA A 145 -17.33 31.44 9.60
C ALA A 145 -16.38 32.57 10.01
N SER A 146 -15.07 32.30 10.02
CA SER A 146 -14.04 33.29 10.38
C SER A 146 -13.67 34.21 9.22
N GLY A 147 -13.89 33.78 7.98
CA GLY A 147 -13.39 34.47 6.78
C GLY A 147 -11.87 34.39 6.64
N ALA A 148 -11.20 33.49 7.37
CA ALA A 148 -9.74 33.36 7.34
C ALA A 148 -9.20 32.94 5.96
N ALA A 149 -9.93 32.06 5.26
CA ALA A 149 -9.62 31.63 3.91
C ALA A 149 -10.88 31.12 3.18
N ILE A 150 -10.80 31.01 1.85
CA ILE A 150 -11.83 30.43 0.99
C ILE A 150 -11.59 28.91 0.90
N PRO A 151 -12.46 28.06 1.45
CA PRO A 151 -12.28 26.61 1.38
C PRO A 151 -12.77 26.04 0.05
N VAL A 152 -11.96 25.19 -0.58
CA VAL A 152 -12.34 24.35 -1.71
C VAL A 152 -12.09 22.90 -1.35
N ILE A 153 -13.12 22.05 -1.43
CA ILE A 153 -13.01 20.63 -1.08
C ILE A 153 -13.11 19.77 -2.34
N LEU A 154 -12.13 18.90 -2.51
CA LEU A 154 -12.11 17.81 -3.47
C LEU A 154 -12.31 16.49 -2.71
N ASP A 155 -13.32 15.71 -3.08
CA ASP A 155 -13.62 14.41 -2.48
C ASP A 155 -13.21 13.30 -3.46
N LEU A 156 -12.02 12.75 -3.27
CA LEU A 156 -11.45 11.74 -4.15
C LEU A 156 -12.14 10.37 -4.03
N SER A 157 -13.12 10.19 -3.14
CA SER A 157 -14.01 9.01 -3.21
C SER A 157 -14.82 8.98 -4.52
N HIS A 158 -15.00 10.14 -5.16
CA HIS A 158 -15.61 10.26 -6.49
C HIS A 158 -14.59 10.15 -7.65
N TRP A 159 -13.35 9.74 -7.36
CA TRP A 159 -12.33 9.54 -8.39
C TRP A 159 -12.62 8.28 -9.22
N LYS A 160 -12.72 8.43 -10.54
CA LYS A 160 -13.04 7.33 -11.47
C LYS A 160 -11.83 6.92 -12.31
N PRO A 161 -11.80 5.69 -12.87
CA PRO A 161 -10.76 5.28 -13.81
C PRO A 161 -10.58 6.26 -14.99
N ALA A 162 -11.67 6.83 -15.49
CA ALA A 162 -11.63 7.85 -16.56
C ALA A 162 -10.88 9.13 -16.13
N HIS A 163 -10.88 9.49 -14.84
CA HIS A 163 -10.10 10.61 -14.33
C HIS A 163 -8.60 10.27 -14.31
N SER A 164 -8.23 9.05 -13.90
CA SER A 164 -6.84 8.59 -13.99
C SER A 164 -6.33 8.59 -15.43
N GLN A 165 -7.15 8.09 -16.37
CA GLN A 165 -6.82 8.11 -17.79
C GLN A 165 -6.65 9.56 -18.29
N ALA A 166 -7.62 10.43 -18.03
CA ALA A 166 -7.53 11.84 -18.43
C ALA A 166 -6.30 12.53 -17.84
N MET A 167 -5.96 12.29 -16.57
CA MET A 167 -4.73 12.80 -15.95
C MET A 167 -3.47 12.31 -16.65
N SER A 168 -3.43 11.04 -17.06
CA SER A 168 -2.28 10.44 -17.74
C SER A 168 -2.08 10.90 -19.18
N GLU A 169 -3.16 11.33 -19.85
CA GLU A 169 -3.13 11.83 -21.24
C GLU A 169 -2.72 13.30 -21.33
N ILE A 170 -2.83 14.05 -20.23
CA ILE A 170 -2.47 15.47 -20.19
C ILE A 170 -0.94 15.60 -20.26
N SER A 171 -0.46 16.14 -21.38
CA SER A 171 0.97 16.48 -21.64
C SER A 171 1.52 17.46 -20.61
N GLU A 172 2.83 17.73 -20.57
CA GLU A 172 3.43 18.56 -19.51
C GLU A 172 3.66 20.02 -19.92
N SER A 173 2.58 20.78 -20.13
CA SER A 173 2.65 22.22 -20.44
C SER A 173 2.09 23.11 -19.32
N ALA A 174 2.24 24.43 -19.41
CA ALA A 174 1.54 25.32 -18.49
C ALA A 174 0.01 25.20 -18.61
N GLU A 175 -0.49 24.96 -19.83
CA GLU A 175 -1.91 24.70 -20.11
C GLU A 175 -2.37 23.37 -19.50
N ALA A 176 -1.45 22.40 -19.44
CA ALA A 176 -1.71 21.11 -18.83
C ALA A 176 -2.02 21.19 -17.34
N ARG A 177 -1.42 22.12 -16.60
CA ARG A 177 -1.77 22.32 -15.19
C ARG A 177 -3.25 22.70 -15.07
N SER A 178 -3.71 23.66 -15.88
CA SER A 178 -5.14 24.00 -15.97
C SER A 178 -6.03 22.80 -16.25
N GLN A 179 -5.60 21.92 -17.14
CA GLN A 179 -6.31 20.69 -17.46
C GLN A 179 -6.28 19.66 -16.31
N GLN A 180 -5.15 19.48 -15.64
CA GLN A 180 -5.01 18.57 -14.49
C GLN A 180 -5.92 19.02 -13.34
N PHE A 181 -5.93 20.30 -13.02
CA PHE A 181 -6.87 20.84 -12.04
C PHE A 181 -8.31 20.73 -12.53
N ALA A 182 -8.60 20.92 -13.82
CA ALA A 182 -9.93 20.71 -14.35
C ALA A 182 -10.42 19.27 -14.17
N VAL A 183 -9.52 18.26 -14.24
CA VAL A 183 -9.85 16.87 -13.93
C VAL A 183 -10.10 16.70 -12.43
N MET A 184 -9.22 17.22 -11.57
CA MET A 184 -9.39 17.15 -10.11
C MET A 184 -10.66 17.87 -9.64
N ALA A 185 -10.99 19.02 -10.22
CA ALA A 185 -12.17 19.81 -9.86
C ALA A 185 -13.50 19.08 -10.14
N ARG A 186 -13.50 18.02 -10.96
CA ARG A 186 -14.67 17.15 -11.17
C ARG A 186 -15.06 16.39 -9.90
N THR A 187 -14.14 16.22 -8.96
CA THR A 187 -14.43 15.60 -7.66
C THR A 187 -14.79 16.62 -6.59
N SER A 188 -14.98 17.90 -6.94
CA SER A 188 -15.33 18.90 -5.95
C SER A 188 -16.75 18.70 -5.43
N VAL A 189 -16.92 18.80 -4.10
CA VAL A 189 -18.22 18.67 -3.43
C VAL A 189 -19.20 19.78 -3.82
N VAL A 190 -18.69 20.93 -4.25
CA VAL A 190 -19.45 22.00 -4.90
C VAL A 190 -18.81 22.26 -6.26
N PRO A 191 -19.55 22.10 -7.37
CA PRO A 191 -18.98 22.26 -8.71
C PRO A 191 -18.18 23.54 -8.85
N ILE A 192 -16.89 23.39 -9.19
CA ILE A 192 -15.94 24.47 -9.42
C ILE A 192 -15.21 24.18 -10.73
N ASN A 193 -14.93 25.22 -11.50
CA ASN A 193 -14.12 25.10 -12.71
C ASN A 193 -12.80 25.87 -12.51
N PRO A 194 -11.76 25.62 -13.32
CA PRO A 194 -10.46 26.28 -13.15
C PRO A 194 -10.57 27.81 -13.11
N ARG A 195 -11.42 28.41 -13.95
CA ARG A 195 -11.58 29.88 -13.97
C ARG A 195 -12.14 30.43 -12.66
N ALA A 196 -13.19 29.79 -12.11
CA ALA A 196 -13.76 30.19 -10.83
C ALA A 196 -12.74 30.04 -9.69
N PHE A 197 -11.93 28.99 -9.73
CA PHE A 197 -10.86 28.77 -8.76
C PHE A 197 -9.78 29.86 -8.83
N GLU A 198 -9.33 30.23 -10.04
CA GLU A 198 -8.41 31.38 -10.23
C GLU A 198 -9.04 32.69 -9.73
N GLU A 199 -10.33 32.91 -9.97
CA GLU A 199 -11.04 34.08 -9.42
C GLU A 199 -11.07 34.07 -7.88
N PHE A 200 -11.11 32.91 -7.22
CA PHE A 200 -10.99 32.82 -5.76
C PHE A 200 -9.58 33.18 -5.26
N LEU A 201 -8.54 32.72 -5.95
CA LEU A 201 -7.15 33.05 -5.64
C LEU A 201 -6.86 34.56 -5.74
N GLU A 202 -7.57 35.27 -6.62
CA GLU A 202 -7.49 36.73 -6.72
C GLU A 202 -8.29 37.47 -5.62
N LEU A 203 -9.27 36.82 -4.99
CA LEU A 203 -10.11 37.42 -3.95
C LEU A 203 -9.51 37.26 -2.54
N GLY A 204 -8.69 36.25 -2.29
CA GLY A 204 -8.07 36.01 -0.99
C GLY A 204 -7.26 34.73 -0.92
N GLU A 205 -6.88 34.34 0.30
CA GLU A 205 -6.25 33.05 0.54
C GLU A 205 -7.27 31.91 0.35
N VAL A 206 -6.88 30.88 -0.38
CA VAL A 206 -7.63 29.67 -0.66
C VAL A 206 -6.96 28.50 0.05
N VAL A 207 -7.76 27.68 0.72
CA VAL A 207 -7.31 26.38 1.24
C VAL A 207 -7.99 25.27 0.45
N LEU A 208 -7.19 24.51 -0.29
CA LEU A 208 -7.61 23.33 -1.02
C LEU A 208 -7.55 22.10 -0.10
N PHE A 209 -8.72 21.67 0.35
CA PHE A 209 -8.90 20.43 1.11
C PHE A 209 -9.07 19.27 0.12
N VAL A 210 -8.25 18.24 0.25
CA VAL A 210 -8.33 17.05 -0.61
C VAL A 210 -8.56 15.85 0.28
N ASP A 211 -9.75 15.28 0.21
CA ASP A 211 -10.14 14.12 1.04
C ASP A 211 -9.98 12.82 0.25
N GLY A 212 -9.51 11.77 0.91
CA GLY A 212 -9.46 10.42 0.34
C GLY A 212 -8.36 10.18 -0.69
N LEU A 213 -7.13 10.69 -0.51
CA LEU A 213 -6.04 10.36 -1.45
C LEU A 213 -5.76 8.85 -1.57
N ASN A 214 -6.04 8.09 -0.52
CA ASN A 214 -6.01 6.62 -0.47
C ASN A 214 -7.20 5.93 -1.19
N GLU A 215 -8.16 6.69 -1.73
CA GLU A 215 -9.33 6.17 -2.44
C GLU A 215 -9.06 5.98 -3.94
N VAL A 216 -7.95 6.53 -4.46
CA VAL A 216 -7.59 6.38 -5.87
C VAL A 216 -6.93 5.02 -6.13
N ALA A 217 -7.15 4.49 -7.33
CA ALA A 217 -6.86 3.11 -7.68
C ALA A 217 -5.37 2.68 -7.62
N SER A 218 -4.42 3.61 -7.56
CA SER A 218 -2.99 3.27 -7.53
C SER A 218 -2.13 4.33 -6.86
N GLN A 219 -0.98 3.90 -6.31
CA GLN A 219 0.03 4.80 -5.75
C GLN A 219 0.53 5.83 -6.77
N ALA A 220 0.70 5.39 -8.03
CA ALA A 220 1.12 6.26 -9.11
C ALA A 220 0.11 7.40 -9.34
N THR A 221 -1.19 7.09 -9.29
CA THR A 221 -2.25 8.11 -9.39
C THR A 221 -2.22 9.08 -8.21
N SER A 222 -2.06 8.59 -6.96
CA SER A 222 -1.93 9.45 -5.78
C SER A 222 -0.76 10.42 -5.92
N VAL A 223 0.40 9.94 -6.39
CA VAL A 223 1.59 10.77 -6.64
C VAL A 223 1.32 11.79 -7.75
N ILE A 224 0.69 11.41 -8.86
CA ILE A 224 0.32 12.33 -9.93
C ILE A 224 -0.59 13.46 -9.42
N ILE A 225 -1.57 13.13 -8.56
CA ILE A 225 -2.47 14.12 -7.94
C ILE A 225 -1.69 15.06 -7.03
N LEU A 226 -0.86 14.54 -6.11
CA LEU A 226 -0.02 15.36 -5.23
C LEU A 226 0.91 16.29 -6.02
N ASN A 227 1.51 15.77 -7.09
CA ASN A 227 2.39 16.52 -7.97
C ASN A 227 1.64 17.65 -8.71
N ALA A 228 0.42 17.38 -9.17
CA ALA A 228 -0.43 18.39 -9.79
C ALA A 228 -0.79 19.48 -8.78
N ILE A 229 -1.15 19.12 -7.55
CA ILE A 229 -1.45 20.09 -6.48
C ILE A 229 -0.20 20.92 -6.12
N ASP A 230 0.96 20.29 -5.97
CA ASP A 230 2.20 21.03 -5.67
C ASP A 230 2.56 22.00 -6.80
N ALA A 231 2.41 21.57 -8.05
CA ALA A 231 2.64 22.45 -9.20
C ALA A 231 1.72 23.69 -9.19
N TYR A 232 0.49 23.57 -8.68
CA TYR A 232 -0.42 24.69 -8.45
C TYR A 232 0.01 25.59 -7.29
N LEU A 233 0.41 24.99 -6.16
CA LEU A 233 0.93 25.72 -5.01
C LEU A 233 2.17 26.55 -5.38
N GLN A 234 3.01 26.05 -6.28
CA GLN A 234 4.17 26.79 -6.79
C GLN A 234 3.78 27.98 -7.67
N GLN A 235 2.65 27.91 -8.40
CA GLN A 235 2.15 29.04 -9.20
C GLN A 235 1.52 30.12 -8.33
N HIS A 236 0.94 29.73 -7.19
CA HIS A 236 0.17 30.60 -6.31
C HIS A 236 0.67 30.58 -4.86
N PRO A 237 1.97 30.84 -4.60
CA PRO A 237 2.61 30.59 -3.30
C PRO A 237 2.11 31.51 -2.16
N LEU A 238 1.42 32.59 -2.50
CA LEU A 238 0.90 33.58 -1.55
C LEU A 238 -0.60 33.44 -1.29
N SER A 239 -1.34 32.76 -2.16
CA SER A 239 -2.80 32.70 -2.13
C SER A 239 -3.36 31.29 -2.07
N LEU A 240 -2.54 30.24 -2.23
CA LEU A 240 -2.98 28.86 -2.16
C LEU A 240 -2.24 28.08 -1.07
N SER A 241 -3.01 27.34 -0.27
CA SER A 241 -2.51 26.30 0.64
C SER A 241 -3.30 25.01 0.40
N ALA A 242 -2.72 23.85 0.72
CA ALA A 242 -3.38 22.56 0.58
C ALA A 242 -3.29 21.72 1.85
N LEU A 243 -4.41 21.07 2.18
CA LEU A 243 -4.53 20.07 3.24
C LEU A 243 -5.08 18.78 2.63
N VAL A 244 -4.23 17.77 2.53
CA VAL A 244 -4.56 16.49 1.89
C VAL A 244 -4.72 15.41 2.95
N ALA A 245 -5.89 14.78 3.05
CA ALA A 245 -6.09 13.63 3.94
C ALA A 245 -5.72 12.32 3.25
N ASP A 246 -4.94 11.49 3.94
CA ASP A 246 -4.46 10.22 3.42
C ASP A 246 -4.32 9.17 4.55
N ARG A 247 -4.25 7.89 4.18
CA ARG A 247 -4.01 6.74 5.07
C ARG A 247 -2.61 6.18 4.95
N VAL A 248 -1.97 6.34 3.78
CA VAL A 248 -0.78 5.56 3.43
C VAL A 248 0.41 6.01 4.27
N HIS A 249 1.24 5.11 4.77
CA HIS A 249 2.62 5.47 5.10
C HIS A 249 3.44 5.21 3.84
N HIS A 250 3.90 6.27 3.17
CA HIS A 250 4.75 6.08 2.00
C HIS A 250 6.09 5.50 2.48
N ASP A 251 6.50 4.37 1.89
CA ASP A 251 7.64 3.57 2.35
C ASP A 251 9.01 4.22 2.04
N GLY A 252 9.03 5.50 1.68
CA GLY A 252 10.23 6.31 1.48
C GLY A 252 9.96 7.78 1.77
N GLY A 253 10.83 8.39 2.59
CA GLY A 253 10.66 9.79 2.97
C GLY A 253 10.86 10.81 1.84
N THR A 254 11.34 10.37 0.66
CA THR A 254 11.36 11.20 -0.55
C THR A 254 9.98 11.29 -1.23
N ASP A 255 9.07 10.31 -1.04
CA ASP A 255 7.82 10.14 -1.81
C ASP A 255 6.83 11.27 -1.60
N LEU A 256 7.00 12.03 -0.52
CA LEU A 256 6.08 13.06 -0.09
C LEU A 256 6.74 14.42 0.03
N TRP A 257 8.04 14.58 -0.29
CA TRP A 257 8.61 15.92 -0.31
C TRP A 257 7.95 16.74 -1.44
N PRO A 258 7.54 18.02 -1.23
CA PRO A 258 7.82 18.92 -0.09
C PRO A 258 6.71 19.05 0.96
N TRP A 259 5.88 18.03 1.16
CA TRP A 259 4.73 18.07 2.08
C TRP A 259 5.13 17.90 3.55
N THR A 260 4.50 18.67 4.44
CA THR A 260 4.58 18.46 5.89
C THR A 260 3.55 17.42 6.31
N GLU A 261 3.96 16.44 7.11
CA GLU A 261 3.07 15.42 7.64
C GLU A 261 2.49 15.84 9.01
N LEU A 262 1.17 15.75 9.16
CA LEU A 262 0.46 15.82 10.43
C LEU A 262 -0.16 14.46 10.75
N GLN A 263 0.01 13.98 11.97
CA GLN A 263 -0.62 12.73 12.41
C GLN A 263 -1.89 13.04 13.21
N LEU A 264 -3.00 12.43 12.81
CA LEU A 264 -4.25 12.40 13.55
C LEU A 264 -4.18 11.28 14.59
N HIS A 265 -4.32 11.64 15.86
CA HIS A 265 -4.27 10.71 16.98
C HIS A 265 -5.66 10.15 17.30
N PRO A 266 -5.74 8.97 17.94
CA PRO A 266 -6.99 8.51 18.55
C PRO A 266 -7.54 9.55 19.53
N LEU A 267 -8.86 9.53 19.74
CA LEU A 267 -9.51 10.32 20.79
C LEU A 267 -8.90 9.97 22.15
N THR A 268 -8.75 10.99 23.00
CA THR A 268 -8.26 10.77 24.37
C THR A 268 -9.27 9.99 25.19
N VAL A 269 -8.78 9.27 26.20
CA VAL A 269 -9.62 8.52 27.14
C VAL A 269 -10.69 9.44 27.76
N ASP A 270 -10.32 10.66 28.15
CA ASP A 270 -11.26 11.63 28.72
C ASP A 270 -12.38 12.04 27.74
N THR A 271 -12.04 12.21 26.46
CA THR A 271 -13.03 12.51 25.41
C THR A 271 -13.99 11.35 25.21
N VAL A 272 -13.46 10.12 25.15
CA VAL A 272 -14.27 8.90 25.04
C VAL A 272 -15.18 8.77 26.26
N GLU A 273 -14.66 8.93 27.48
CA GLU A 273 -15.46 8.85 28.72
C GLU A 273 -16.55 9.91 28.80
N ALA A 274 -16.27 11.15 28.38
CA ALA A 274 -17.26 12.22 28.37
C ALA A 274 -18.45 11.83 27.49
N VAL A 275 -18.19 11.37 26.27
CA VAL A 275 -19.22 10.92 25.31
C VAL A 275 -19.96 9.69 25.84
N LEU A 276 -19.23 8.70 26.39
CA LEU A 276 -19.87 7.52 26.96
C LEU A 276 -20.78 7.90 28.13
N SER A 277 -20.40 8.87 28.97
CA SER A 277 -21.20 9.28 30.14
C SER A 277 -22.50 9.98 29.77
N GLU A 278 -22.57 10.59 28.59
CA GLU A 278 -23.79 11.21 28.04
C GLU A 278 -24.79 10.15 27.52
N HIS A 279 -24.27 9.04 26.98
CA HIS A 279 -25.08 8.04 26.26
C HIS A 279 -25.34 6.74 27.03
N PHE A 280 -24.53 6.41 28.04
CA PHE A 280 -24.57 5.11 28.73
C PHE A 280 -24.55 5.25 30.25
N SER A 281 -25.27 4.35 30.94
CA SER A 281 -25.28 4.30 32.41
C SER A 281 -23.90 3.92 32.98
N ALA A 282 -23.66 4.27 34.24
CA ALA A 282 -22.42 3.94 34.93
C ALA A 282 -22.12 2.43 34.93
N ASP A 283 -23.14 1.59 35.11
CA ASP A 283 -22.99 0.13 35.12
C ASP A 283 -22.55 -0.42 33.75
N VAL A 284 -23.14 0.08 32.66
CA VAL A 284 -22.75 -0.31 31.30
C VAL A 284 -21.31 0.13 31.03
N ARG A 285 -20.95 1.36 31.42
CA ARG A 285 -19.59 1.88 31.24
C ARG A 285 -18.55 1.11 32.04
N ALA A 286 -18.89 0.67 33.26
CA ALA A 286 -18.00 -0.13 34.09
C ALA A 286 -17.71 -1.51 33.48
N ALA A 287 -18.58 -2.02 32.63
CA ALA A 287 -18.42 -3.30 31.94
C ALA A 287 -17.60 -3.23 30.64
N ILE A 288 -17.27 -2.03 30.15
CA ILE A 288 -16.47 -1.86 28.93
C ILE A 288 -15.01 -2.24 29.21
N SER A 289 -14.47 -3.17 28.43
CA SER A 289 -13.09 -3.63 28.53
C SER A 289 -12.09 -2.56 28.08
N ASP A 290 -10.82 -2.65 28.49
CA ASP A 290 -9.78 -1.72 28.04
C ASP A 290 -9.57 -1.78 26.52
N ALA A 291 -9.72 -2.96 25.91
CA ALA A 291 -9.63 -3.15 24.46
C ALA A 291 -10.78 -2.43 23.74
N ASP A 292 -12.01 -2.55 24.26
CA ASP A 292 -13.15 -1.80 23.74
C ASP A 292 -12.92 -0.28 23.89
N ARG A 293 -12.43 0.20 25.05
CA ARG A 293 -12.13 1.64 25.22
C ARG A 293 -11.10 2.13 24.22
N ALA A 294 -10.06 1.35 23.94
CA ALA A 294 -9.07 1.67 22.92
C ALA A 294 -9.71 1.73 21.52
N LEU A 295 -10.59 0.79 21.17
CA LEU A 295 -11.33 0.78 19.91
C LEU A 295 -12.26 2.00 19.78
N LEU A 296 -12.95 2.36 20.86
CA LEU A 296 -13.80 3.56 20.96
C LEU A 296 -12.99 4.86 20.89
N GLY A 297 -11.67 4.81 21.03
CA GLY A 297 -10.78 5.92 20.69
C GLY A 297 -10.85 6.30 19.20
N ARG A 298 -11.39 5.43 18.33
CA ARG A 298 -11.64 5.74 16.92
C ARG A 298 -13.07 6.26 16.74
N PRO A 299 -13.27 7.49 16.23
CA PRO A 299 -14.59 8.11 16.07
C PRO A 299 -15.64 7.22 15.42
N PHE A 300 -15.28 6.48 14.37
CA PHE A 300 -16.20 5.55 13.68
C PHE A 300 -16.81 4.50 14.63
N PHE A 301 -16.00 3.89 15.49
CA PHE A 301 -16.47 2.84 16.40
C PHE A 301 -17.19 3.42 17.63
N LEU A 302 -16.78 4.58 18.12
CA LEU A 302 -17.50 5.31 19.18
C LEU A 302 -18.95 5.61 18.77
N GLU A 303 -19.10 6.07 17.56
CA GLU A 303 -20.38 6.37 16.95
C GLU A 303 -21.22 5.13 16.67
N GLN A 304 -20.59 4.06 16.19
CA GLN A 304 -21.25 2.78 16.05
C GLN A 304 -21.78 2.28 17.41
N ALA A 305 -21.00 2.41 18.48
CA ALA A 305 -21.44 2.08 19.83
C ALA A 305 -22.66 2.91 20.25
N ILE A 306 -22.64 4.23 20.03
CA ILE A 306 -23.75 5.13 20.37
C ILE A 306 -25.02 4.78 19.57
N SER A 307 -24.88 4.62 18.26
CA SER A 307 -26.01 4.35 17.36
C SER A 307 -26.66 2.98 17.60
N THR A 308 -25.87 1.97 17.96
CA THR A 308 -26.37 0.62 18.27
C THR A 308 -26.77 0.44 19.73
N GLY A 309 -26.42 1.39 20.61
CA GLY A 309 -26.60 1.27 22.05
C GLY A 309 -25.72 0.21 22.69
N ARG A 310 -24.59 -0.16 22.06
CA ARG A 310 -23.69 -1.24 22.50
C ARG A 310 -22.24 -0.75 22.57
N PRO A 311 -21.72 -0.38 23.74
CA PRO A 311 -20.35 0.11 23.87
C PRO A 311 -19.30 -1.01 24.01
N ALA A 312 -19.71 -2.24 24.30
CA ALA A 312 -18.84 -3.42 24.23
C ALA A 312 -18.91 -4.00 22.81
N LEU A 313 -17.90 -3.69 21.99
CA LEU A 313 -17.83 -4.05 20.57
C LEU A 313 -17.04 -5.35 20.33
N GLY A 314 -16.20 -5.74 21.29
CA GLY A 314 -15.29 -6.88 21.24
C GLY A 314 -14.06 -6.61 20.38
N SER A 315 -14.26 -6.39 19.08
CA SER A 315 -13.20 -6.04 18.13
C SER A 315 -13.76 -5.21 16.97
N ALA A 316 -12.88 -4.61 16.16
CA ALA A 316 -13.28 -3.89 14.97
C ALA A 316 -14.06 -4.81 14.00
N GLU A 317 -13.56 -6.03 13.81
CA GLU A 317 -14.14 -7.03 12.92
C GLU A 317 -15.47 -7.55 13.46
N SER A 318 -15.56 -7.85 14.76
CA SER A 318 -16.81 -8.28 15.40
C SER A 318 -17.87 -7.19 15.35
N SER A 319 -17.49 -5.92 15.55
CA SER A 319 -18.38 -4.77 15.45
C SER A 319 -18.97 -4.64 14.04
N LEU A 320 -18.14 -4.82 13.01
CA LEU A 320 -18.57 -4.74 11.62
C LEU A 320 -19.40 -5.95 11.20
N GLU A 321 -19.08 -7.15 11.68
CA GLU A 321 -19.92 -8.34 11.46
C GLU A 321 -21.31 -8.14 12.08
N LEU A 322 -21.38 -7.68 13.33
CA LEU A 322 -22.65 -7.37 14.01
C LEU A 322 -23.45 -6.29 13.30
N PHE A 323 -22.81 -5.28 12.72
CA PHE A 323 -23.50 -4.31 11.87
C PHE A 323 -24.26 -5.01 10.73
N TYR A 324 -23.60 -5.91 10.01
CA TYR A 324 -24.24 -6.60 8.90
C TYR A 324 -25.28 -7.65 9.34
N THR A 325 -25.03 -8.39 10.42
CA THR A 325 -25.94 -9.46 10.86
C THR A 325 -27.12 -8.95 11.67
N ASP A 326 -26.92 -7.98 12.56
CA ASP A 326 -27.96 -7.53 13.49
C ASP A 326 -28.72 -6.32 12.94
N GLN A 327 -28.00 -5.31 12.43
CA GLN A 327 -28.60 -4.07 11.93
C GLN A 327 -29.13 -4.26 10.50
N GLU A 328 -28.29 -4.71 9.57
CA GLU A 328 -28.69 -4.93 8.17
C GLU A 328 -29.44 -6.26 7.95
N ARG A 329 -29.52 -7.11 8.99
CA ARG A 329 -30.21 -8.41 8.98
C ARG A 329 -29.82 -9.29 7.79
N LEU A 330 -28.54 -9.30 7.44
CA LEU A 330 -28.01 -10.20 6.41
C LEU A 330 -27.86 -11.61 6.99
N THR A 331 -28.26 -12.62 6.20
CA THR A 331 -27.89 -13.99 6.53
C THR A 331 -26.39 -14.19 6.31
N ASN A 332 -25.79 -15.22 6.91
CA ASN A 332 -24.38 -15.55 6.63
C ASN A 332 -24.13 -15.75 5.13
N GLY A 333 -25.08 -16.35 4.41
CA GLY A 333 -24.98 -16.53 2.96
C GLY A 333 -25.05 -15.22 2.17
N ASP A 334 -25.87 -14.25 2.61
CA ASP A 334 -25.88 -12.90 2.01
C ASP A 334 -24.59 -12.15 2.31
N LEU A 335 -24.06 -12.28 3.53
CA LEU A 335 -22.81 -11.65 3.94
C LEU A 335 -21.62 -12.19 3.14
N ASP A 336 -21.53 -13.51 2.95
CA ASP A 336 -20.46 -14.12 2.14
C ASP A 336 -20.54 -13.67 0.66
N ARG A 337 -21.75 -13.53 0.10
CA ARG A 337 -21.96 -12.97 -1.24
C ARG A 337 -21.58 -11.49 -1.32
N LEU A 338 -21.90 -10.71 -0.30
CA LEU A 338 -21.53 -9.29 -0.20
C LEU A 338 -20.01 -9.13 -0.08
N SER A 339 -19.35 -10.02 0.66
CA SER A 339 -17.89 -10.12 0.74
C SER A 339 -17.25 -10.42 -0.61
N ALA A 340 -17.80 -11.38 -1.37
CA ALA A 340 -17.33 -11.66 -2.73
C ALA A 340 -17.50 -10.47 -3.67
N MET A 341 -18.63 -9.76 -3.59
CA MET A 341 -18.86 -8.52 -4.34
C MET A 341 -17.82 -7.45 -4.01
N ALA A 342 -17.56 -7.22 -2.72
CA ALA A 342 -16.58 -6.22 -2.26
C ALA A 342 -15.17 -6.55 -2.76
N PHE A 343 -14.75 -7.81 -2.67
CA PHE A 343 -13.47 -8.26 -3.22
C PHE A 343 -13.40 -8.08 -4.75
N GLU A 344 -14.47 -8.39 -5.48
CA GLU A 344 -14.52 -8.20 -6.93
C GLU A 344 -14.44 -6.71 -7.33
N MET A 345 -15.00 -5.79 -6.53
CA MET A 345 -14.81 -4.35 -6.76
C MET A 345 -13.31 -4.00 -6.72
N TYR A 346 -12.59 -4.48 -5.71
CA TYR A 346 -11.13 -4.33 -5.63
C TYR A 346 -10.41 -4.99 -6.80
N ARG A 347 -10.85 -6.17 -7.27
CA ARG A 347 -10.25 -6.78 -8.46
C ARG A 347 -10.39 -5.90 -9.69
N ASN A 348 -11.48 -5.16 -9.82
CA ASN A 348 -11.69 -4.20 -10.91
C ASN A 348 -11.02 -2.84 -10.65
N SER A 349 -10.12 -2.77 -9.66
CA SER A 349 -9.39 -1.57 -9.27
C SER A 349 -10.30 -0.38 -8.96
N THR A 350 -11.47 -0.64 -8.37
CA THR A 350 -12.50 0.37 -8.10
C THR A 350 -13.20 0.13 -6.75
N ARG A 351 -13.70 1.19 -6.13
CA ARG A 351 -14.62 1.13 -4.97
C ARG A 351 -16.05 1.53 -5.33
N VAL A 352 -16.30 1.82 -6.60
CA VAL A 352 -17.62 2.13 -7.15
C VAL A 352 -18.05 1.02 -8.12
N ALA A 353 -19.34 0.73 -8.14
CA ALA A 353 -19.95 -0.26 -9.02
C ALA A 353 -21.32 0.22 -9.51
N THR A 354 -21.97 -0.51 -10.42
CA THR A 354 -23.38 -0.23 -10.76
C THR A 354 -24.32 -1.08 -9.90
N LEU A 355 -25.59 -0.71 -9.79
CA LEU A 355 -26.57 -1.56 -9.12
C LEU A 355 -26.66 -2.95 -9.79
N SER A 356 -26.64 -2.99 -11.12
CA SER A 356 -26.60 -4.25 -11.87
C SER A 356 -25.37 -5.11 -11.59
N PHE A 357 -24.25 -4.50 -11.17
CA PHE A 357 -23.09 -5.25 -10.71
C PHE A 357 -23.39 -5.90 -9.36
N ALA A 358 -23.98 -5.18 -8.40
CA ALA A 358 -24.36 -5.76 -7.10
C ALA A 358 -25.39 -6.89 -7.24
N GLU A 359 -26.36 -6.76 -8.14
CA GLU A 359 -27.39 -7.78 -8.41
C GLU A 359 -26.85 -9.08 -9.01
N LYS A 360 -25.59 -9.11 -9.49
CA LYS A 360 -24.92 -10.37 -9.88
C LYS A 360 -24.53 -11.22 -8.67
N TRP A 361 -24.30 -10.57 -7.54
CA TRP A 361 -23.80 -11.20 -6.31
C TRP A 361 -24.90 -11.35 -5.28
N LEU A 362 -25.76 -10.34 -5.16
CA LEU A 362 -26.82 -10.25 -4.17
C LEU A 362 -28.18 -10.52 -4.83
N THR A 363 -29.17 -10.90 -4.03
CA THR A 363 -30.56 -10.85 -4.51
C THR A 363 -30.97 -9.39 -4.72
N GLU A 364 -31.86 -9.13 -5.69
CA GLU A 364 -32.44 -7.81 -5.94
C GLU A 364 -32.98 -7.20 -4.63
N THR A 365 -33.71 -7.98 -3.84
CA THR A 365 -34.24 -7.55 -2.53
C THR A 365 -33.14 -7.11 -1.57
N THR A 366 -32.03 -7.87 -1.47
CA THR A 366 -30.90 -7.51 -0.60
C THR A 366 -30.20 -6.24 -1.08
N ALA A 367 -29.91 -6.12 -2.37
CA ALA A 367 -29.23 -4.95 -2.93
C ALA A 367 -30.06 -3.66 -2.75
N HIS A 368 -31.36 -3.73 -3.03
CA HIS A 368 -32.28 -2.61 -2.82
C HIS A 368 -32.45 -2.24 -1.35
N ARG A 369 -32.44 -3.20 -0.44
CA ARG A 369 -32.47 -2.93 1.01
C ARG A 369 -31.22 -2.17 1.46
N LEU A 370 -30.03 -2.65 1.09
CA LEU A 370 -28.76 -1.98 1.43
C LEU A 370 -28.68 -0.55 0.87
N LEU A 371 -29.30 -0.30 -0.29
CA LEU A 371 -29.45 1.06 -0.84
C LEU A 371 -30.44 1.91 -0.05
N ALA A 372 -31.59 1.35 0.33
CA ALA A 372 -32.63 2.07 1.07
C ALA A 372 -32.18 2.44 2.48
N ASP A 373 -31.42 1.56 3.13
CA ASP A 373 -30.87 1.74 4.48
C ASP A 373 -29.59 2.61 4.47
N GLY A 374 -29.06 2.91 3.29
CA GLY A 374 -27.92 3.81 3.09
C GLY A 374 -26.55 3.16 3.26
N THR A 375 -26.47 1.86 3.56
CA THR A 375 -25.21 1.09 3.59
C THR A 375 -24.50 1.12 2.23
N LEU A 376 -25.29 1.04 1.15
CA LEU A 376 -24.84 1.41 -0.19
C LEU A 376 -25.38 2.82 -0.50
N ALA A 377 -24.49 3.74 -0.83
CA ALA A 377 -24.83 5.07 -1.29
C ALA A 377 -24.84 5.11 -2.81
N LYS A 378 -25.90 5.69 -3.40
CA LYS A 378 -25.99 5.92 -4.85
C LYS A 378 -25.42 7.29 -5.19
N SER A 379 -24.45 7.34 -6.10
CA SER A 379 -23.91 8.59 -6.66
C SER A 379 -24.90 9.23 -7.63
N THR A 380 -24.66 10.48 -8.01
CA THR A 380 -25.46 11.20 -9.02
C THR A 380 -25.48 10.51 -10.38
N ASP A 381 -24.43 9.75 -10.69
CA ASP A 381 -24.25 9.07 -11.98
C ASP A 381 -24.85 7.66 -11.97
N GLY A 382 -25.53 7.29 -10.88
CA GLY A 382 -26.18 6.00 -10.74
C GLY A 382 -25.27 4.85 -10.30
N GLU A 383 -24.00 5.14 -10.05
CA GLU A 383 -23.07 4.20 -9.41
C GLU A 383 -23.42 4.04 -7.93
N ILE A 384 -22.96 2.96 -7.34
CA ILE A 384 -23.12 2.60 -5.93
C ILE A 384 -21.75 2.42 -5.30
N GLN A 385 -21.64 2.78 -4.03
CA GLN A 385 -20.46 2.57 -3.20
C GLN A 385 -20.90 2.32 -1.77
N PHE A 386 -20.02 1.75 -0.95
CA PHE A 386 -20.28 1.68 0.50
C PHE A 386 -20.24 3.09 1.10
N ASP A 387 -21.13 3.37 2.05
CA ASP A 387 -21.19 4.65 2.76
C ASP A 387 -19.91 4.96 3.56
N HIS A 388 -19.16 3.93 3.94
CA HIS A 388 -17.87 4.09 4.60
C HIS A 388 -16.86 3.06 4.10
N GLN A 389 -15.62 3.47 3.84
CA GLN A 389 -14.60 2.57 3.28
C GLN A 389 -14.27 1.39 4.21
N ILE A 390 -14.27 1.58 5.54
CA ILE A 390 -14.03 0.47 6.50
C ILE A 390 -14.96 -0.71 6.27
N LYS A 391 -16.22 -0.45 5.89
CA LYS A 391 -17.22 -1.49 5.63
C LYS A 391 -16.84 -2.32 4.40
N ASN A 392 -16.42 -1.66 3.32
CA ASN A 392 -15.89 -2.33 2.13
C ASN A 392 -14.59 -3.11 2.43
N ASP A 393 -13.66 -2.48 3.16
CA ASP A 393 -12.39 -3.09 3.57
C ASP A 393 -12.62 -4.38 4.38
N PHE A 394 -13.55 -4.34 5.35
CA PHE A 394 -13.94 -5.50 6.15
C PHE A 394 -14.51 -6.63 5.29
N LEU A 395 -15.41 -6.32 4.36
CA LEU A 395 -16.03 -7.31 3.49
C LEU A 395 -15.00 -7.98 2.56
N ALA A 396 -14.08 -7.20 1.99
CA ALA A 396 -12.99 -7.71 1.17
C ALA A 396 -11.98 -8.53 1.99
N ALA A 397 -11.66 -8.08 3.22
CA ALA A 397 -10.82 -8.82 4.15
C ALA A 397 -11.44 -10.16 4.57
N ARG A 398 -12.76 -10.18 4.81
CA ARG A 398 -13.52 -11.40 5.11
C ARG A 398 -13.44 -12.41 3.97
N PHE A 399 -13.63 -11.96 2.73
CA PHE A 399 -13.45 -12.82 1.57
C PHE A 399 -12.03 -13.37 1.52
N LEU A 400 -11.02 -12.51 1.63
CA LEU A 400 -9.61 -12.92 1.61
C LEU A 400 -9.29 -13.93 2.73
N ALA A 401 -9.85 -13.77 3.92
CA ALA A 401 -9.66 -14.70 5.04
C ALA A 401 -10.31 -16.08 4.80
N GLN A 402 -11.40 -16.14 4.03
CA GLN A 402 -12.12 -17.37 3.69
C GLN A 402 -11.53 -18.12 2.49
N HIS A 403 -10.79 -17.42 1.61
CA HIS A 403 -10.31 -17.91 0.32
C HIS A 403 -8.78 -17.95 0.26
N GLN A 404 -8.16 -19.04 0.76
CA GLN A 404 -6.69 -19.19 0.82
C GLN A 404 -6.03 -19.22 -0.56
N GLU A 405 -6.76 -19.64 -1.60
CA GLU A 405 -6.31 -19.61 -2.99
C GLU A 405 -6.05 -18.19 -3.52
N GLU A 406 -6.64 -17.17 -2.88
CA GLU A 406 -6.45 -15.76 -3.21
C GLU A 406 -5.24 -15.15 -2.47
N TRP A 407 -4.46 -15.94 -1.72
CA TRP A 407 -3.25 -15.45 -1.03
C TRP A 407 -2.05 -15.41 -1.97
N ASN A 408 -2.10 -14.49 -2.92
CA ASN A 408 -1.07 -14.31 -3.94
C ASN A 408 -0.83 -12.82 -4.23
N SER A 409 0.27 -12.52 -4.91
CA SER A 409 0.71 -11.15 -5.20
C SER A 409 -0.30 -10.34 -6.02
N ASP A 410 -1.06 -10.94 -6.93
CA ASP A 410 -2.07 -10.23 -7.74
C ASP A 410 -3.25 -9.78 -6.85
N SER A 411 -3.79 -10.69 -6.06
CA SER A 411 -4.90 -10.42 -5.15
C SER A 411 -4.51 -9.43 -4.05
N PHE A 412 -3.31 -9.56 -3.45
CA PHE A 412 -2.79 -8.57 -2.50
C PHE A 412 -2.59 -7.20 -3.14
N ASN A 413 -2.05 -7.11 -4.35
CA ASN A 413 -1.96 -5.85 -5.07
C ASN A 413 -3.34 -5.23 -5.33
N ARG A 414 -4.36 -6.02 -5.67
CA ARG A 414 -5.72 -5.50 -5.93
C ARG A 414 -6.36 -4.96 -4.65
N VAL A 415 -6.42 -5.77 -3.59
CA VAL A 415 -7.10 -5.36 -2.35
C VAL A 415 -6.37 -4.25 -1.61
N THR A 416 -5.06 -4.12 -1.78
CA THR A 416 -4.28 -3.04 -1.16
C THR A 416 -4.08 -1.83 -2.07
N PHE A 417 -4.63 -1.82 -3.28
CA PHE A 417 -4.33 -0.83 -4.32
C PHE A 417 -2.84 -0.62 -4.56
N SER A 418 -2.14 -1.73 -4.79
CA SER A 418 -0.69 -1.81 -4.97
C SER A 418 0.03 -1.18 -3.81
N ALA A 419 -0.23 -1.71 -2.60
CA ALA A 419 0.41 -1.31 -1.36
C ALA A 419 -0.06 0.03 -0.74
N ASN A 420 -1.05 0.71 -1.32
CA ASN A 420 -1.62 1.94 -0.75
C ASN A 420 -2.42 1.75 0.55
N SER A 421 -3.04 0.60 0.79
CA SER A 421 -3.84 0.38 2.00
C SER A 421 -3.69 -1.03 2.54
N THR A 422 -3.12 -1.17 3.72
CA THR A 422 -2.76 -2.47 4.32
C THR A 422 -3.71 -2.93 5.41
N GLU A 423 -4.70 -2.12 5.80
CA GLU A 423 -5.71 -2.43 6.82
C GLU A 423 -6.50 -3.71 6.51
N ILE A 424 -6.72 -4.00 5.23
CA ILE A 424 -7.37 -5.23 4.77
C ILE A 424 -6.57 -6.47 5.17
N LEU A 425 -5.24 -6.41 5.15
CA LEU A 425 -4.39 -7.54 5.53
C LEU A 425 -4.46 -7.80 7.04
N LEU A 426 -4.44 -6.74 7.83
CA LEU A 426 -4.62 -6.84 9.28
C LEU A 426 -6.00 -7.39 9.64
N SER A 427 -7.05 -6.87 8.99
CA SER A 427 -8.43 -7.32 9.19
C SER A 427 -8.59 -8.79 8.79
N ALA A 428 -7.99 -9.20 7.66
CA ALA A 428 -8.03 -10.58 7.20
C ALA A 428 -7.33 -11.52 8.20
N LEU A 429 -6.14 -11.14 8.68
CA LEU A 429 -5.43 -11.87 9.74
C LEU A 429 -6.30 -12.04 10.99
N ARG A 430 -6.98 -10.96 11.43
CA ARG A 430 -7.87 -10.94 12.61
C ARG A 430 -9.11 -11.84 12.48
N MET A 431 -9.49 -12.22 11.27
CA MET A 431 -10.62 -13.13 11.00
C MET A 431 -10.21 -14.61 10.87
N LEU A 432 -8.91 -14.93 10.91
CA LEU A 432 -8.45 -16.31 10.78
C LEU A 432 -8.72 -17.10 12.06
N LYS A 433 -8.99 -18.40 11.89
CA LYS A 433 -9.47 -19.27 12.98
C LYS A 433 -8.37 -19.94 13.80
N SER A 434 -7.12 -19.92 13.34
CA SER A 434 -6.03 -20.58 14.04
C SER A 434 -4.66 -19.97 13.69
N PRO A 435 -3.68 -20.06 14.62
CA PRO A 435 -2.30 -19.63 14.37
C PRO A 435 -1.68 -20.24 13.11
N SER A 436 -1.86 -21.55 12.88
CA SER A 436 -1.30 -22.22 11.70
C SER A 436 -1.78 -21.66 10.35
N VAL A 437 -3.01 -21.13 10.32
CA VAL A 437 -3.60 -20.51 9.13
C VAL A 437 -3.07 -19.08 8.98
N GLY A 438 -2.95 -18.34 10.09
CA GLY A 438 -2.32 -17.01 10.09
C GLY A 438 -0.85 -17.04 9.72
N ASP A 439 -0.11 -18.07 10.11
CA ASP A 439 1.28 -18.26 9.70
C ASP A 439 1.39 -18.36 8.18
N ARG A 440 0.56 -19.20 7.54
CA ARG A 440 0.53 -19.32 6.08
C ARG A 440 0.12 -18.02 5.40
N PHE A 441 -0.85 -17.30 5.97
CA PHE A 441 -1.26 -15.98 5.45
C PHE A 441 -0.08 -14.99 5.50
N LEU A 442 0.59 -14.89 6.64
CA LEU A 442 1.74 -13.99 6.83
C LEU A 442 2.94 -14.37 5.97
N GLN A 443 3.16 -15.67 5.73
CA GLN A 443 4.17 -16.13 4.78
C GLN A 443 3.86 -15.70 3.34
N ALA A 444 2.59 -15.77 2.93
CA ALA A 444 2.16 -15.27 1.63
C ALA A 444 2.29 -13.74 1.52
N VAL A 445 1.87 -13.00 2.56
CA VAL A 445 2.05 -11.54 2.63
C VAL A 445 3.53 -11.17 2.60
N TYR A 446 4.40 -11.90 3.29
CA TYR A 446 5.85 -11.65 3.28
C TYR A 446 6.44 -11.88 1.89
N ASN A 447 6.04 -12.95 1.20
CA ASN A 447 6.50 -13.25 -0.14
C ASN A 447 6.13 -12.15 -1.14
N TRP A 448 4.96 -11.54 -0.95
CA TRP A 448 4.52 -10.37 -1.72
C TRP A 448 5.23 -9.08 -1.29
N HIS A 449 5.22 -8.75 0.01
CA HIS A 449 5.78 -7.52 0.55
C HIS A 449 6.20 -7.67 2.04
N TRP A 450 7.48 -7.93 2.29
CA TRP A 450 8.03 -8.20 3.63
C TRP A 450 7.70 -7.11 4.67
N LEU A 451 7.76 -5.84 4.27
CA LEU A 451 7.53 -4.71 5.17
C LEU A 451 6.10 -4.72 5.71
N TYR A 452 5.14 -5.21 4.93
CA TYR A 452 3.74 -5.25 5.34
C TYR A 452 3.43 -6.47 6.18
N ALA A 453 4.09 -7.60 5.95
CA ALA A 453 4.06 -8.70 6.92
C ALA A 453 4.54 -8.22 8.30
N VAL A 454 5.66 -7.48 8.35
CA VAL A 454 6.18 -6.90 9.59
C VAL A 454 5.21 -5.91 10.21
N LYS A 455 4.67 -4.94 9.45
CA LYS A 455 3.70 -3.96 9.96
C LYS A 455 2.43 -4.66 10.48
N THR A 456 1.88 -5.61 9.72
CA THR A 456 0.68 -6.38 10.10
C THR A 456 0.87 -7.12 11.42
N VAL A 457 1.98 -7.83 11.61
CA VAL A 457 2.28 -8.48 12.91
C VAL A 457 2.56 -7.44 13.99
N GLY A 458 3.35 -6.42 13.68
CA GLY A 458 3.76 -5.39 14.62
C GLY A 458 2.61 -4.62 15.27
N VAL A 459 1.50 -4.42 14.57
CA VAL A 459 0.30 -3.73 15.07
C VAL A 459 -0.83 -4.68 15.49
N SER A 460 -0.66 -5.99 15.33
CA SER A 460 -1.72 -6.97 15.67
C SER A 460 -1.90 -7.20 17.17
N THR A 461 -0.99 -6.71 18.02
CA THR A 461 -0.90 -7.03 19.45
C THR A 461 -1.93 -6.32 20.35
N ASP A 462 -2.98 -5.71 19.78
CA ASP A 462 -3.98 -4.87 20.47
C ASP A 462 -5.00 -5.67 21.33
N GLY A 463 -4.61 -6.79 21.95
CA GLY A 463 -5.43 -7.50 22.94
C GLY A 463 -6.37 -8.58 22.41
N VAL A 464 -6.49 -8.77 21.09
CA VAL A 464 -7.05 -10.00 20.50
C VAL A 464 -5.92 -11.03 20.48
N GLY A 465 -6.12 -12.22 21.06
CA GLY A 465 -5.08 -13.26 21.14
C GLY A 465 -4.36 -13.46 19.80
N THR A 466 -3.06 -13.78 19.83
CA THR A 466 -2.23 -13.87 18.61
C THR A 466 -2.74 -14.95 17.67
N LEU A 467 -3.11 -14.56 16.43
CA LEU A 467 -3.57 -15.46 15.37
C LEU A 467 -2.42 -15.95 14.48
N PHE A 468 -1.20 -15.92 15.00
CA PHE A 468 0.03 -16.41 14.40
C PHE A 468 0.93 -16.95 15.51
N SER A 469 1.90 -17.76 15.12
CA SER A 469 2.86 -18.38 16.03
C SER A 469 3.97 -17.40 16.42
N LYS A 470 4.61 -17.68 17.56
CA LYS A 470 5.77 -16.91 18.02
C LYS A 470 6.95 -17.06 17.05
N GLU A 471 7.04 -18.20 16.39
CA GLU A 471 8.00 -18.53 15.35
C GLU A 471 7.90 -17.57 14.17
N VAL A 472 6.69 -17.27 13.69
CA VAL A 472 6.49 -16.28 12.60
C VAL A 472 6.87 -14.88 13.05
N GLU A 473 6.53 -14.48 14.28
CA GLU A 473 6.94 -13.19 14.83
C GLU A 473 8.47 -13.06 14.87
N ALA A 474 9.18 -14.04 15.44
CA ALA A 474 10.64 -14.05 15.50
C ALA A 474 11.30 -14.10 14.12
N TRP A 475 10.75 -14.90 13.20
CA TRP A 475 11.22 -14.98 11.83
C TRP A 475 11.14 -13.62 11.12
N LEU A 476 9.98 -12.95 11.18
CA LEU A 476 9.79 -11.64 10.57
C LEU A 476 10.66 -10.57 11.22
N ALA A 477 10.82 -10.62 12.55
CA ALA A 477 11.71 -9.72 13.28
C ALA A 477 13.17 -9.90 12.84
N CYS A 478 13.64 -11.14 12.69
CA CYS A 478 14.98 -11.43 12.17
C CYS A 478 15.16 -10.96 10.73
N CYS A 479 14.17 -11.16 9.86
CA CYS A 479 14.21 -10.67 8.49
C CYS A 479 14.28 -9.15 8.42
N ALA A 480 13.52 -8.44 9.26
CA ALA A 480 13.60 -6.99 9.35
C ALA A 480 14.94 -6.53 9.94
N ALA A 481 15.47 -7.26 10.93
CA ALA A 481 16.79 -7.02 11.50
C ALA A 481 17.91 -7.11 10.45
N GLU A 482 17.82 -8.02 9.47
CA GLU A 482 18.77 -8.05 8.35
C GLU A 482 18.73 -6.76 7.53
N LYS A 483 17.55 -6.13 7.37
CA LYS A 483 17.42 -4.83 6.70
C LYS A 483 17.93 -3.68 7.56
N VAL A 484 17.97 -3.82 8.88
CA VAL A 484 18.64 -2.84 9.78
C VAL A 484 20.15 -2.85 9.56
N LEU A 485 20.75 -3.98 9.15
CA LEU A 485 22.17 -4.10 8.83
C LEU A 485 22.51 -3.84 7.36
N ASP A 486 21.54 -3.39 6.58
CA ASP A 486 21.69 -3.13 5.16
C ASP A 486 22.78 -2.07 4.90
N PRO A 487 23.73 -2.29 3.97
CA PRO A 487 24.73 -1.28 3.63
C PRO A 487 24.11 0.00 3.05
N LEU A 488 22.87 -0.06 2.53
CA LEU A 488 22.15 1.09 2.02
C LEU A 488 21.52 1.89 3.17
N ILE A 489 22.03 3.10 3.41
CA ILE A 489 21.67 3.95 4.56
C ILE A 489 20.15 4.14 4.65
N TRP A 490 19.49 4.47 3.54
CA TRP A 490 18.05 4.76 3.57
C TRP A 490 17.22 3.52 3.89
N THR A 491 17.64 2.32 3.44
CA THR A 491 16.93 1.09 3.80
C THR A 491 17.12 0.76 5.29
N SER A 492 18.35 0.88 5.79
CA SER A 492 18.69 0.63 7.20
C SER A 492 17.95 1.59 8.14
N GLU A 493 18.06 2.90 7.90
CA GLU A 493 17.46 3.92 8.76
C GLU A 493 15.93 3.91 8.70
N ALA A 494 15.32 3.74 7.52
CA ALA A 494 13.87 3.64 7.41
C ALA A 494 13.33 2.38 8.11
N THR A 495 14.01 1.25 7.97
CA THR A 495 13.62 0.02 8.68
C THR A 495 13.74 0.20 10.19
N ARG A 496 14.86 0.76 10.66
CA ARG A 496 15.08 1.04 12.08
C ARG A 496 13.97 1.92 12.66
N ALA A 497 13.70 3.05 12.02
CA ALA A 497 12.64 3.98 12.42
C ALA A 497 11.27 3.32 12.48
N MET A 498 10.94 2.50 11.47
CA MET A 498 9.69 1.76 11.42
C MET A 498 9.58 0.77 12.58
N LEU A 499 10.61 -0.04 12.83
CA LEU A 499 10.62 -1.03 13.90
C LEU A 499 10.55 -0.39 15.30
N GLU A 500 11.22 0.76 15.50
CA GLU A 500 11.16 1.54 16.75
C GLU A 500 9.73 2.04 17.04
N GLY A 501 8.98 2.39 15.99
CA GLY A 501 7.60 2.85 16.09
C GLY A 501 6.56 1.74 16.36
N LEU A 502 6.93 0.46 16.28
CA LEU A 502 5.99 -0.64 16.50
C LEU A 502 5.77 -0.92 18.00
N PRO A 503 4.53 -1.24 18.42
CA PRO A 503 4.20 -1.55 19.82
C PRO A 503 4.74 -2.92 20.28
N ASN A 504 5.06 -3.82 19.37
CA ASN A 504 5.61 -5.14 19.68
C ASN A 504 7.11 -5.07 20.11
N ALA A 505 7.45 -5.71 21.22
CA ALA A 505 8.79 -5.67 21.81
C ALA A 505 9.85 -6.43 21.00
N THR A 506 9.50 -7.53 20.34
CA THR A 506 10.39 -8.32 19.50
C THR A 506 10.91 -7.49 18.33
N PHE A 507 10.03 -6.73 17.66
CA PHE A 507 10.41 -5.82 16.57
C PHE A 507 11.24 -4.63 17.05
N ARG A 508 10.93 -4.04 18.21
CA ARG A 508 11.82 -3.02 18.80
C ARG A 508 13.20 -3.59 19.14
N GLY A 509 13.27 -4.83 19.64
CA GLY A 509 14.51 -5.56 19.82
C GLY A 509 15.28 -5.70 18.50
N ALA A 510 14.60 -6.10 17.43
CA ALA A 510 15.17 -6.17 16.07
C ALA A 510 15.70 -4.81 15.58
N ALA A 511 15.10 -3.68 15.97
CA ALA A 511 15.63 -2.37 15.62
C ALA A 511 17.03 -2.15 16.21
N THR A 512 17.36 -2.76 17.35
CA THR A 512 18.63 -2.50 18.07
C THR A 512 19.83 -3.30 17.58
N VAL A 513 19.65 -4.26 16.66
CA VAL A 513 20.75 -5.12 16.19
C VAL A 513 21.91 -4.32 15.60
N ARG A 514 23.11 -4.88 15.70
CA ARG A 514 24.37 -4.29 15.22
C ARG A 514 25.21 -5.26 14.39
N SER A 515 24.89 -6.56 14.40
CA SER A 515 25.68 -7.62 13.79
C SER A 515 24.82 -8.81 13.36
N ALA A 516 25.34 -9.67 12.47
CA ALA A 516 24.65 -10.90 12.09
C ALA A 516 24.49 -11.86 13.28
N GLU A 517 25.44 -11.85 14.21
CA GLU A 517 25.38 -12.60 15.46
C GLU A 517 24.21 -12.14 16.35
N ASP A 518 23.87 -10.84 16.37
CA ASP A 518 22.67 -10.35 17.06
C ASP A 518 21.39 -10.96 16.49
N ILE A 519 21.32 -11.11 15.16
CA ILE A 519 20.16 -11.68 14.49
C ILE A 519 20.05 -13.18 14.80
N ILE A 520 21.18 -13.90 14.80
CA ILE A 520 21.21 -15.30 15.23
C ILE A 520 20.75 -15.40 16.68
N ARG A 521 21.25 -14.56 17.60
CA ARG A 521 20.79 -14.53 19.00
C ARG A 521 19.29 -14.23 19.10
N LEU A 522 18.78 -13.29 18.30
CA LEU A 522 17.35 -12.97 18.25
C LEU A 522 16.52 -14.19 17.80
N SER A 523 16.99 -14.96 16.81
CA SER A 523 16.33 -16.18 16.35
C SER A 523 16.28 -17.29 17.41
N HIS A 524 17.23 -17.26 18.36
CA HIS A 524 17.29 -18.17 19.52
C HIS A 524 16.51 -17.66 20.74
N SER A 525 15.85 -16.50 20.67
CA SER A 525 14.99 -16.01 21.76
C SER A 525 13.72 -16.84 21.97
N ILE A 526 13.43 -17.76 21.04
CA ILE A 526 12.26 -18.63 21.05
C ILE A 526 12.72 -20.08 20.87
N ASP A 527 12.41 -20.93 21.84
CA ASP A 527 12.54 -22.38 21.72
C ASP A 527 11.32 -22.92 20.96
N SER A 528 11.58 -23.76 19.95
CA SER A 528 10.54 -24.29 19.08
C SER A 528 10.99 -25.61 18.48
N ASP A 529 10.05 -26.56 18.40
CA ASP A 529 10.22 -27.86 17.78
C ASP A 529 9.59 -27.92 16.38
N GLU A 530 9.10 -26.79 15.85
CA GLU A 530 8.53 -26.72 14.51
C GLU A 530 9.63 -26.90 13.45
N ASP A 531 9.55 -27.99 12.68
CA ASP A 531 10.57 -28.41 11.71
C ASP A 531 11.00 -27.28 10.77
N TRP A 532 10.04 -26.52 10.24
CA TRP A 532 10.32 -25.42 9.32
C TRP A 532 11.11 -24.29 9.98
N PHE A 533 10.83 -23.99 11.25
CA PHE A 533 11.49 -22.91 11.98
C PHE A 533 12.88 -23.34 12.44
N VAL A 534 13.04 -24.60 12.87
CA VAL A 534 14.35 -25.20 13.16
C VAL A 534 15.22 -25.22 11.91
N GLN A 535 14.67 -25.63 10.76
CA GLN A 535 15.36 -25.61 9.48
C GLN A 535 15.75 -24.18 9.08
N TRP A 536 14.80 -23.24 9.15
CA TRP A 536 15.04 -21.82 8.87
C TRP A 536 16.18 -21.25 9.74
N ARG A 537 16.15 -21.50 11.05
CA ARG A 537 17.16 -21.03 12.00
C ARG A 537 18.53 -21.63 11.70
N ARG A 538 18.56 -22.93 11.37
CA ARG A 538 19.79 -23.60 10.94
C ARG A 538 20.37 -22.95 9.69
N THR A 539 19.53 -22.66 8.69
CA THR A 539 19.96 -21.97 7.45
C THR A 539 20.51 -20.59 7.73
N LEU A 540 19.83 -19.81 8.59
CA LEU A 540 20.27 -18.47 8.99
C LEU A 540 21.66 -18.49 9.67
N GLY A 541 21.92 -19.53 10.48
CA GLY A 541 23.15 -19.72 11.24
C GLY A 541 24.28 -20.43 10.49
N LEU A 542 24.13 -20.74 9.19
CA LEU A 542 25.23 -21.29 8.39
C LEU A 542 26.40 -20.28 8.32
N SER A 543 27.61 -20.79 8.53
CA SER A 543 28.84 -19.98 8.57
C SER A 543 29.20 -19.38 7.21
N ALA A 544 30.04 -18.34 7.22
CA ALA A 544 30.56 -17.75 5.99
C ALA A 544 31.36 -18.73 5.10
N ASP A 545 31.99 -19.74 5.70
CA ASP A 545 32.73 -20.80 4.99
C ASP A 545 31.82 -21.88 4.38
N HIS A 546 30.49 -21.75 4.47
CA HIS A 546 29.57 -22.69 3.86
C HIS A 546 29.69 -22.63 2.33
N ALA A 547 30.11 -23.74 1.73
CA ALA A 547 30.02 -23.95 0.29
C ALA A 547 28.56 -24.22 -0.08
N GLY A 548 28.01 -23.53 -1.07
CA GLY A 548 26.58 -23.55 -1.40
C GLY A 548 26.12 -24.90 -1.93
N ARG A 549 25.89 -25.88 -1.04
CA ARG A 549 25.47 -27.22 -1.41
C ARG A 549 24.24 -27.15 -2.32
N GLU A 550 24.21 -28.01 -3.33
CA GLU A 550 23.11 -28.05 -4.29
C GLU A 550 21.74 -28.12 -3.60
N GLU A 551 21.61 -28.92 -2.53
CA GLU A 551 20.39 -29.03 -1.71
C GLU A 551 19.96 -27.69 -1.11
N ASP A 552 20.89 -26.88 -0.60
CA ASP A 552 20.59 -25.57 -0.02
C ASP A 552 20.18 -24.57 -1.11
N LEU A 553 20.90 -24.55 -2.25
CA LEU A 553 20.58 -23.66 -3.38
C LEU A 553 19.24 -24.03 -4.04
N GLN A 554 18.84 -25.31 -4.03
CA GLN A 554 17.52 -25.73 -4.51
C GLN A 554 16.38 -25.17 -3.66
N LEU A 555 16.58 -24.90 -2.36
CA LEU A 555 15.57 -24.26 -1.52
C LEU A 555 15.23 -22.83 -1.99
N LEU A 556 16.18 -22.13 -2.61
CA LEU A 556 15.95 -20.80 -3.20
C LEU A 556 14.89 -20.88 -4.32
N ALA A 557 14.94 -21.96 -5.10
CA ALA A 557 13.99 -22.27 -6.17
C ALA A 557 12.70 -22.93 -5.68
N GLY A 558 12.57 -23.18 -4.37
CA GLY A 558 11.39 -23.79 -3.78
C GLY A 558 10.21 -22.84 -3.65
N ASP A 559 9.01 -23.43 -3.59
CA ASP A 559 7.75 -22.70 -3.41
C ASP A 559 7.57 -22.16 -1.99
N ASN A 560 8.32 -22.68 -1.00
CA ASN A 560 8.27 -22.17 0.36
C ASN A 560 8.99 -20.81 0.46
N PRO A 561 8.27 -19.70 0.69
CA PRO A 561 8.88 -18.38 0.70
C PRO A 561 9.79 -18.14 1.89
N VAL A 562 9.52 -18.75 3.04
CA VAL A 562 10.35 -18.65 4.26
C VAL A 562 11.75 -19.17 3.96
N MET A 563 11.83 -20.39 3.44
CA MET A 563 13.11 -21.04 3.16
C MET A 563 13.83 -20.40 1.97
N GLY A 564 13.08 -20.05 0.91
CA GLY A 564 13.67 -19.41 -0.27
C GLY A 564 14.34 -18.07 0.05
N TRP A 565 13.68 -17.22 0.84
CA TRP A 565 14.27 -15.95 1.28
C TRP A 565 15.36 -16.13 2.33
N ALA A 566 15.23 -17.11 3.22
CA ALA A 566 16.28 -17.40 4.21
C ALA A 566 17.58 -17.83 3.55
N VAL A 567 17.52 -18.74 2.56
CA VAL A 567 18.69 -19.08 1.74
C VAL A 567 19.18 -17.87 0.97
N SER A 568 18.29 -17.10 0.34
CA SER A 568 18.70 -15.92 -0.45
C SER A 568 19.51 -14.92 0.37
N ASN A 569 19.08 -14.63 1.61
CA ASN A 569 19.75 -13.70 2.52
C ASN A 569 21.01 -14.31 3.14
N ALA A 570 20.96 -15.58 3.59
CA ALA A 570 22.11 -16.26 4.16
C ALA A 570 23.23 -16.45 3.14
N ALA A 571 22.88 -16.80 1.89
CA ALA A 571 23.81 -17.01 0.80
C ALA A 571 24.66 -15.79 0.48
N LYS A 572 24.21 -14.56 0.78
CA LYS A 572 25.05 -13.36 0.61
C LYS A 572 26.29 -13.35 1.50
N ARG A 573 26.33 -14.18 2.54
CA ARG A 573 27.46 -14.33 3.46
C ARG A 573 28.31 -15.57 3.19
N TRP A 574 27.87 -16.46 2.30
CA TRP A 574 28.53 -17.73 2.01
C TRP A 574 29.71 -17.57 1.05
N SER A 575 30.56 -18.59 1.01
CA SER A 575 31.69 -18.70 0.09
C SER A 575 31.30 -19.51 -1.14
N LEU A 576 30.52 -18.90 -2.04
CA LEU A 576 30.06 -19.55 -3.27
C LEU A 576 31.14 -19.55 -4.36
N ASP A 577 31.35 -20.70 -4.99
CA ASP A 577 32.25 -20.81 -6.13
C ASP A 577 31.54 -20.58 -7.49
N GLU A 578 32.28 -20.65 -8.60
CA GLU A 578 31.69 -20.42 -9.91
C GLU A 578 30.69 -21.51 -10.35
N ALA A 579 30.77 -22.73 -9.81
CA ALA A 579 29.77 -23.77 -10.07
C ALA A 579 28.45 -23.42 -9.37
N ASP A 580 28.51 -22.98 -8.11
CA ASP A 580 27.35 -22.52 -7.33
C ASP A 580 26.69 -21.31 -8.02
N LEU A 581 27.49 -20.33 -8.44
CA LEU A 581 26.99 -19.15 -9.14
C LEU A 581 26.39 -19.51 -10.50
N ARG A 582 26.96 -20.48 -11.23
CA ARG A 582 26.35 -21.02 -12.46
C ARG A 582 24.97 -21.62 -12.18
N GLN A 583 24.82 -22.35 -11.08
CA GLN A 583 23.54 -22.94 -10.69
C GLN A 583 22.50 -21.85 -10.39
N LEU A 584 22.86 -20.81 -9.62
CA LEU A 584 21.96 -19.68 -9.36
C LEU A 584 21.49 -19.01 -10.67
N ARG A 585 22.42 -18.75 -11.60
CA ARG A 585 22.05 -18.18 -12.92
C ARG A 585 21.19 -19.14 -13.74
N ALA A 586 21.37 -20.45 -13.61
CA ALA A 586 20.51 -21.44 -14.24
C ALA A 586 19.08 -21.40 -13.66
N ILE A 587 18.94 -21.34 -12.33
CA ILE A 587 17.64 -21.20 -11.64
C ILE A 587 16.88 -19.98 -12.15
N TYR A 588 17.54 -18.82 -12.24
CA TYR A 588 16.92 -17.60 -12.75
C TYR A 588 16.35 -17.78 -14.17
N ARG A 589 17.12 -18.43 -15.05
CA ARG A 589 16.73 -18.64 -16.46
C ARG A 589 15.66 -19.71 -16.64
N SER A 590 15.63 -20.73 -15.77
CA SER A 590 14.70 -21.86 -15.91
C SER A 590 13.32 -21.57 -15.36
N THR A 591 13.17 -20.60 -14.45
CA THR A 591 11.88 -20.27 -13.84
C THR A 591 11.23 -19.05 -14.51
N SER A 592 9.90 -19.03 -14.57
CA SER A 592 9.10 -17.83 -14.86
C SER A 592 8.54 -17.17 -13.60
N ASN A 593 8.74 -17.77 -12.43
CA ASN A 593 8.28 -17.22 -11.16
C ASN A 593 9.12 -16.00 -10.79
N THR A 594 8.47 -14.84 -10.72
CA THR A 594 9.11 -13.56 -10.43
C THR A 594 9.74 -13.50 -9.04
N ASP A 595 9.17 -14.20 -8.06
CA ASP A 595 9.66 -14.18 -6.69
C ASP A 595 10.96 -14.97 -6.57
N ILE A 596 11.05 -16.12 -7.25
CA ILE A 596 12.29 -16.90 -7.35
C ILE A 596 13.36 -16.08 -8.07
N ARG A 597 13.02 -15.46 -9.21
CA ARG A 597 13.95 -14.59 -9.94
C ARG A 597 14.45 -13.45 -9.06
N TRP A 598 13.57 -12.85 -8.25
CA TRP A 598 13.93 -11.78 -7.33
C TRP A 598 14.93 -12.26 -6.26
N ARG A 599 14.68 -13.41 -5.63
CA ARG A 599 15.62 -14.04 -4.68
C ARG A 599 16.99 -14.28 -5.32
N VAL A 600 17.02 -14.81 -6.55
CA VAL A 600 18.30 -15.05 -7.26
C VAL A 600 19.05 -13.76 -7.51
N VAL A 601 18.42 -12.73 -8.10
CA VAL A 601 19.12 -11.46 -8.39
C VAL A 601 19.63 -10.80 -7.10
N HIS A 602 18.89 -10.93 -6.00
CA HIS A 602 19.31 -10.44 -4.69
C HIS A 602 20.58 -11.14 -4.19
N THR A 603 20.64 -12.47 -4.28
CA THR A 603 21.81 -13.26 -3.87
C THR A 603 23.02 -12.96 -4.76
N LEU A 604 22.85 -12.90 -6.08
CA LEU A 604 23.95 -12.64 -7.02
C LEU A 604 24.63 -11.27 -6.81
N GLY A 605 23.93 -10.30 -6.22
CA GLY A 605 24.49 -8.98 -5.90
C GLY A 605 25.66 -8.99 -4.92
N ALA A 606 25.82 -10.08 -4.14
CA ALA A 606 26.95 -10.23 -3.21
C ALA A 606 28.22 -10.78 -3.89
N PHE A 607 28.14 -11.25 -5.13
CA PHE A 607 29.22 -12.02 -5.77
C PHE A 607 29.72 -11.38 -7.06
N ARG A 608 30.95 -10.85 -7.01
CA ARG A 608 31.62 -10.23 -8.17
C ARG A 608 31.95 -11.27 -9.22
N SER A 609 31.30 -11.17 -10.38
CA SER A 609 31.60 -11.95 -11.58
C SER A 609 31.03 -11.22 -12.79
N SER A 610 31.75 -11.21 -13.90
CA SER A 610 31.26 -10.62 -15.16
C SER A 610 29.94 -11.27 -15.61
N ALA A 611 29.80 -12.59 -15.40
CA ALA A 611 28.58 -13.32 -15.70
C ALA A 611 27.38 -12.88 -14.82
N ASN A 612 27.63 -12.54 -13.55
CA ASN A 612 26.59 -12.02 -12.66
C ASN A 612 26.17 -10.61 -13.10
N THR A 613 27.13 -9.72 -13.34
CA THR A 613 26.86 -8.37 -13.86
C THR A 613 26.05 -8.40 -15.16
N THR A 614 26.41 -9.28 -16.11
CA THR A 614 25.65 -9.46 -17.36
C THR A 614 24.22 -9.92 -17.09
N LEU A 615 24.01 -10.90 -16.21
CA LEU A 615 22.66 -11.38 -15.88
C LEU A 615 21.83 -10.30 -15.18
N LEU A 616 22.43 -9.51 -14.28
CA LEU A 616 21.71 -8.44 -13.60
C LEU A 616 21.29 -7.32 -14.57
N PHE A 617 22.13 -6.96 -15.54
CA PHE A 617 21.69 -6.08 -16.64
C PHE A 617 20.61 -6.71 -17.51
N GLU A 618 20.72 -8.02 -17.82
CA GLU A 618 19.66 -8.76 -18.51
C GLU A 618 18.32 -8.69 -17.76
N ALA A 619 18.35 -8.86 -16.43
CA ALA A 619 17.16 -8.74 -15.58
C ALA A 619 16.58 -7.33 -15.62
N LEU A 620 17.43 -6.30 -15.57
CA LEU A 620 17.01 -4.92 -15.66
C LEU A 620 16.33 -4.58 -17.00
N ASP A 621 16.85 -5.15 -18.09
CA ASP A 621 16.43 -4.88 -19.46
C ASP A 621 15.17 -5.67 -19.88
N LYS A 622 15.03 -6.93 -19.42
CA LYS A 622 14.04 -7.88 -19.96
C LYS A 622 12.88 -8.21 -19.02
N GLU A 623 13.02 -8.00 -17.71
CA GLU A 623 11.96 -8.36 -16.77
C GLU A 623 10.75 -7.45 -16.89
N ARG A 624 9.56 -8.05 -16.81
CA ARG A 624 8.30 -7.28 -16.76
C ARG A 624 8.00 -6.77 -15.35
N GLY A 625 8.39 -7.55 -14.34
CA GLY A 625 8.12 -7.22 -12.93
C GLY A 625 9.06 -6.14 -12.42
N GLU A 626 8.51 -5.04 -11.93
CA GLU A 626 9.27 -3.91 -11.40
C GLU A 626 10.19 -4.31 -10.23
N TRP A 627 9.76 -5.25 -9.37
CA TRP A 627 10.55 -5.70 -8.22
C TRP A 627 11.83 -6.43 -8.59
N VAL A 628 11.81 -7.26 -9.65
CA VAL A 628 13.03 -7.94 -10.13
C VAL A 628 13.99 -6.92 -10.72
N ARG A 629 13.48 -5.93 -11.48
CA ARG A 629 14.29 -4.83 -12.03
C ARG A 629 14.90 -3.97 -10.92
N TYR A 630 14.12 -3.62 -9.90
CA TYR A 630 14.63 -2.90 -8.72
C TYR A 630 15.68 -3.73 -7.97
N GLY A 631 15.42 -5.02 -7.75
CA GLY A 631 16.40 -5.95 -7.18
C GLY A 631 17.70 -5.97 -7.98
N ALA A 632 17.62 -5.98 -9.31
CA ALA A 632 18.80 -5.92 -10.19
C ALA A 632 19.56 -4.59 -10.09
N ILE A 633 18.87 -3.45 -10.10
CA ILE A 633 19.48 -2.12 -9.86
C ILE A 633 20.27 -2.13 -8.56
N ARG A 634 19.62 -2.58 -7.50
CA ARG A 634 20.21 -2.64 -6.17
C ARG A 634 21.43 -3.55 -6.13
N SER A 635 21.32 -4.77 -6.65
CA SER A 635 22.43 -5.73 -6.73
C SER A 635 23.60 -5.21 -7.56
N LEU A 636 23.34 -4.49 -8.65
CA LEU A 636 24.38 -3.83 -9.44
C LEU A 636 25.10 -2.75 -8.61
N VAL A 637 24.37 -1.93 -7.86
CA VAL A 637 24.99 -0.95 -6.96
C VAL A 637 25.84 -1.64 -5.89
N GLU A 638 25.35 -2.74 -5.30
CA GLU A 638 26.13 -3.57 -4.36
C GLU A 638 27.45 -4.07 -5.00
N LEU A 639 27.40 -4.59 -6.23
CA LEU A 639 28.62 -4.99 -6.96
C LEU A 639 29.57 -3.80 -7.24
N ALA A 640 29.04 -2.60 -7.48
CA ALA A 640 29.83 -1.41 -7.73
C ALA A 640 30.55 -0.87 -6.47
N ILE A 641 29.94 -1.07 -5.30
CA ILE A 641 30.52 -0.73 -3.99
C ILE A 641 31.74 -1.63 -3.72
N GLU A 642 31.57 -2.95 -3.85
CA GLU A 642 32.59 -3.97 -3.58
C GLU A 642 33.63 -4.12 -4.72
N GLY A 643 33.33 -3.58 -5.90
CA GLY A 643 34.14 -3.70 -7.10
C GLY A 643 35.40 -2.83 -7.11
N THR A 644 36.36 -3.22 -7.94
CA THR A 644 37.49 -2.37 -8.33
C THR A 644 37.01 -1.09 -9.03
N SER A 645 37.87 -0.09 -9.18
CA SER A 645 37.53 1.15 -9.88
C SER A 645 37.03 0.93 -11.30
N ASP A 646 37.55 -0.06 -12.03
CA ASP A 646 37.11 -0.39 -13.38
C ASP A 646 35.77 -1.13 -13.42
N GLU A 647 35.56 -2.10 -12.54
CA GLU A 647 34.28 -2.80 -12.42
C GLU A 647 33.16 -1.83 -12.00
N ARG A 648 33.45 -0.97 -11.02
CA ARG A 648 32.54 0.09 -10.59
C ARG A 648 32.18 1.01 -11.74
N ARG A 649 33.18 1.48 -12.50
CA ARG A 649 32.95 2.32 -13.68
C ARG A 649 32.08 1.61 -14.71
N LEU A 650 32.34 0.33 -14.98
CA LEU A 650 31.56 -0.47 -15.92
C LEU A 650 30.10 -0.60 -15.48
N VAL A 651 29.85 -0.88 -14.20
CA VAL A 651 28.49 -1.00 -13.68
C VAL A 651 27.75 0.34 -13.72
N LEU A 652 28.37 1.41 -13.22
CA LEU A 652 27.75 2.74 -13.20
C LEU A 652 27.48 3.26 -14.60
N GLU A 653 28.38 3.04 -15.55
CA GLU A 653 28.15 3.36 -16.97
C GLU A 653 27.03 2.52 -17.56
N GLY A 654 27.00 1.22 -17.26
CA GLY A 654 25.94 0.31 -17.70
C GLY A 654 24.55 0.71 -17.18
N LEU A 655 24.45 1.21 -15.95
CA LEU A 655 23.23 1.80 -15.40
C LEU A 655 22.89 3.13 -16.11
N ARG A 656 23.90 3.97 -16.38
CA ARG A 656 23.76 5.29 -17.00
C ARG A 656 23.16 5.22 -18.41
N VAL A 657 23.64 4.28 -19.24
CA VAL A 657 23.12 4.08 -20.60
C VAL A 657 21.71 3.49 -20.63
N ARG A 658 21.20 3.01 -19.49
CA ARG A 658 19.88 2.39 -19.35
C ARG A 658 18.83 3.29 -18.72
N LEU A 659 19.16 4.50 -18.26
CA LEU A 659 18.16 5.31 -17.54
C LEU A 659 16.92 5.58 -18.39
N ASP A 660 17.05 5.72 -19.72
CA ASP A 660 15.90 5.92 -20.63
C ASP A 660 14.93 4.71 -20.66
N ALA A 661 15.41 3.51 -20.32
CA ALA A 661 14.59 2.31 -20.22
C ALA A 661 13.96 2.14 -18.82
N LEU A 662 14.37 2.95 -17.83
CA LEU A 662 13.86 2.89 -16.46
C LEU A 662 12.68 3.85 -16.31
N THR A 663 11.64 3.39 -15.61
CA THR A 663 10.56 4.27 -15.15
C THR A 663 11.11 5.32 -14.18
N THR A 664 10.44 6.46 -14.04
CA THR A 664 10.79 7.50 -13.05
C THR A 664 10.99 6.93 -11.65
N ARG A 665 10.09 6.01 -11.24
CA ARG A 665 10.19 5.31 -9.95
C ARG A 665 11.48 4.48 -9.83
N LEU A 666 11.84 3.70 -10.85
CA LEU A 666 13.08 2.92 -10.84
C LEU A 666 14.33 3.80 -10.88
N GLN A 667 14.30 4.92 -11.62
CA GLN A 667 15.40 5.90 -11.60
C GLN A 667 15.57 6.50 -10.21
N LEU A 668 14.48 6.88 -9.56
CA LEU A 668 14.53 7.38 -8.19
C LEU A 668 15.11 6.32 -7.26
N LYS A 669 14.61 5.08 -7.32
CA LYS A 669 15.12 3.95 -6.52
C LYS A 669 16.61 3.69 -6.73
N LEU A 670 17.13 3.90 -7.94
CA LEU A 670 18.57 3.94 -8.20
C LEU A 670 19.26 5.10 -7.46
N GLY A 671 18.69 6.30 -7.51
CA GLY A 671 19.17 7.45 -6.74
C GLY A 671 19.17 7.22 -5.22
N GLU A 672 18.21 6.46 -4.69
CA GLU A 672 18.16 6.08 -3.27
C GLU A 672 19.24 5.04 -2.92
N ALA A 673 19.49 4.09 -3.83
CA ALA A 673 20.38 2.97 -3.61
C ALA A 673 21.87 3.36 -3.55
N VAL A 674 22.26 4.57 -3.96
CA VAL A 674 23.68 4.99 -3.93
C VAL A 674 24.16 5.57 -2.60
N PHE A 675 23.25 5.74 -1.62
CA PHE A 675 23.57 6.18 -0.27
C PHE A 675 24.01 5.00 0.60
N VAL A 676 25.33 4.85 0.79
CA VAL A 676 25.92 3.65 1.38
C VAL A 676 26.67 3.96 2.68
N SER A 677 26.65 3.06 3.66
CA SER A 677 27.27 3.30 4.97
C SER A 677 28.80 3.42 4.90
N HIS A 678 29.42 2.63 4.01
CA HIS A 678 30.87 2.57 3.83
C HIS A 678 31.23 2.77 2.34
N PRO A 679 31.16 4.02 1.83
CA PRO A 679 31.45 4.26 0.42
C PRO A 679 32.93 3.98 0.10
N PRO A 680 33.24 3.34 -1.05
CA PRO A 680 34.62 3.20 -1.47
C PRO A 680 35.25 4.55 -1.83
N GLU A 681 36.59 4.61 -1.88
CA GLU A 681 37.29 5.83 -2.25
C GLU A 681 36.82 6.35 -3.63
N GLY A 682 36.53 7.65 -3.70
CA GLY A 682 36.04 8.30 -4.91
C GLY A 682 34.58 8.00 -5.28
N TRP A 683 33.80 7.32 -4.42
CA TRP A 683 32.39 6.96 -4.69
C TRP A 683 31.55 8.14 -5.17
N ALA A 684 31.57 9.26 -4.44
CA ALA A 684 30.78 10.44 -4.80
C ALA A 684 31.14 10.99 -6.19
N LYS A 685 32.44 10.96 -6.55
CA LYS A 685 32.91 11.38 -7.88
C LYS A 685 32.44 10.41 -8.97
N ALA A 686 32.42 9.12 -8.69
CA ALA A 686 32.00 8.08 -9.64
C ALA A 686 30.49 8.10 -9.90
N VAL A 687 29.67 8.28 -8.85
CA VAL A 687 28.21 8.25 -8.92
C VAL A 687 27.61 9.58 -9.37
N GLY A 688 28.23 10.72 -9.06
CA GLY A 688 27.69 12.05 -9.37
C GLY A 688 27.23 12.24 -10.83
N PRO A 689 27.98 11.78 -11.85
CA PRO A 689 27.53 11.83 -13.25
C PRO A 689 26.23 11.06 -13.51
N LEU A 690 26.07 9.87 -12.93
CA LEU A 690 24.86 9.04 -13.07
C LEU A 690 23.62 9.77 -12.51
N LEU A 691 23.72 10.33 -11.30
CA LEU A 691 22.61 11.06 -10.67
C LEU A 691 22.24 12.33 -11.45
N ARG A 692 23.23 13.09 -11.92
CA ARG A 692 22.97 14.28 -12.73
C ARG A 692 22.31 13.94 -14.06
N GLU A 693 22.75 12.87 -14.72
CA GLU A 693 22.14 12.43 -15.98
C GLU A 693 20.69 11.94 -15.75
N ALA A 694 20.44 11.18 -14.69
CA ALA A 694 19.08 10.81 -14.29
C ALA A 694 18.22 12.06 -14.02
N ALA A 695 18.74 13.05 -13.29
CA ALA A 695 18.04 14.29 -13.04
C ALA A 695 17.72 15.08 -14.32
N THR A 696 18.63 15.12 -15.30
CA THR A 696 18.39 15.81 -16.59
C THR A 696 17.35 15.11 -17.48
N ARG A 697 17.07 13.83 -17.21
CA ARG A 697 16.04 13.05 -17.92
C ARG A 697 14.64 13.23 -17.33
N GLN A 698 14.52 13.88 -16.17
CA GLN A 698 13.22 14.15 -15.57
C GLN A 698 12.49 15.23 -16.36
N GLN A 699 11.24 14.95 -16.70
CA GLN A 699 10.38 15.87 -17.45
C GLN A 699 9.51 16.68 -16.49
N HIS A 700 9.02 16.03 -15.43
CA HIS A 700 8.16 16.64 -14.43
C HIS A 700 8.93 17.56 -13.47
N LEU A 701 8.44 18.79 -13.27
CA LEU A 701 9.04 19.78 -12.35
C LEU A 701 9.25 19.23 -10.93
N VAL A 702 8.28 18.49 -10.42
CA VAL A 702 8.35 17.87 -9.10
C VAL A 702 9.46 16.82 -9.01
N ASP A 703 9.66 16.01 -10.05
CA ASP A 703 10.74 15.04 -10.10
C ASP A 703 12.07 15.77 -10.26
N ILE A 704 12.15 16.82 -11.07
CA ILE A 704 13.35 17.68 -11.17
C ILE A 704 13.73 18.23 -9.79
N ASP A 705 12.79 18.78 -9.03
CA ASP A 705 13.05 19.32 -7.70
C ASP A 705 13.43 18.24 -6.69
N ARG A 706 12.75 17.09 -6.75
CA ARG A 706 13.09 15.92 -5.94
C ARG A 706 14.51 15.43 -6.21
N TRP A 707 14.90 15.37 -7.48
CA TRP A 707 16.27 15.03 -7.88
C TRP A 707 17.28 16.11 -7.49
N ARG A 708 16.92 17.40 -7.51
CA ARG A 708 17.78 18.48 -6.97
C ARG A 708 18.05 18.29 -5.48
N VAL A 709 17.03 17.92 -4.70
CA VAL A 709 17.18 17.62 -3.28
C VAL A 709 18.06 16.39 -3.09
N LEU A 710 17.78 15.31 -3.82
CA LEU A 710 18.56 14.07 -3.74
C LEU A 710 20.03 14.28 -4.10
N ILE A 711 20.32 15.02 -5.18
CA ILE A 711 21.69 15.38 -5.57
C ILE A 711 22.37 16.22 -4.48
N ARG A 712 21.69 17.22 -3.92
CA ARG A 712 22.24 18.03 -2.83
C ARG A 712 22.56 17.18 -1.59
N GLN A 713 21.65 16.28 -1.22
CA GLN A 713 21.89 15.33 -0.13
C GLN A 713 23.08 14.43 -0.42
N PHE A 714 23.22 13.95 -1.66
CA PHE A 714 24.35 13.13 -2.09
C PHE A 714 25.68 13.90 -2.08
N GLU A 715 25.68 15.17 -2.47
CA GLU A 715 26.86 16.04 -2.40
C GLU A 715 27.28 16.32 -0.95
N ASN A 716 26.31 16.52 -0.05
CA ASN A 716 26.58 16.67 1.39
C ASN A 716 27.15 15.37 1.99
N TYR A 717 26.56 14.24 1.62
CA TYR A 717 27.05 12.91 1.98
C TYR A 717 28.50 12.69 1.53
N GLY A 718 28.84 13.06 0.29
CA GLY A 718 30.22 12.98 -0.22
C GLY A 718 31.23 13.85 0.54
N ARG A 719 30.76 14.84 1.32
CA ARG A 719 31.58 15.68 2.21
C ARG A 719 31.63 15.16 3.65
N GLY A 720 31.03 14.01 3.94
CA GLY A 720 30.94 13.44 5.29
C GLY A 720 29.92 14.12 6.19
N LEU A 721 28.99 14.91 5.65
CA LEU A 721 27.90 15.50 6.43
C LEU A 721 26.84 14.43 6.72
N ARG A 722 26.23 14.52 7.91
CA ARG A 722 25.14 13.61 8.31
C ARG A 722 23.98 13.76 7.33
N ILE A 723 23.53 12.64 6.78
CA ILE A 723 22.32 12.59 5.96
C ILE A 723 21.13 12.49 6.92
N THR A 724 20.22 13.44 6.85
CA THR A 724 18.88 13.24 7.38
C THR A 724 18.07 12.55 6.28
N PRO A 725 17.46 11.39 6.54
CA PRO A 725 16.47 10.83 5.62
C PRO A 725 15.44 11.93 5.31
N PRO A 726 15.07 12.14 4.04
CA PRO A 726 14.02 13.09 3.71
C PRO A 726 12.75 12.76 4.51
N GLY A 727 12.03 13.76 5.01
CA GLY A 727 10.83 13.55 5.85
C GLY A 727 11.08 13.42 7.37
N ARG A 728 12.30 13.63 7.86
CA ARG A 728 12.60 13.90 9.28
C ARG A 728 13.05 15.33 9.51
#